data_AF-A0A0W0V863-F1
#
_entry.id   AF-A0A0W0V863-F1
#
_cell.length_a   1.000
_cell.length_b   1.000
_cell.length_c   1.000
_cell.angle_alpha   90.00
_cell.angle_beta   90.00
_cell.angle_gamma   90.00
#
_symmetry.space_group_name_H-M   'P 1'
#
loop_
_entity.id
_entity.type
_entity.pdbx_description
1 polymer ?
#
loop_
_entity_poly.entity_id
_entity_poly.type
_entity_poly.pdbx_seq_one_letter_code
_entity_poly.pdbx_strand_id
1 'polypeptide(L)'
;MKVSQVREWLQYYDLNKGKFRILVDEKHIRELRQFSDSLANRNDNDDLNEVELLNLAKICSGKRTWNGSQSSITLDELAKFLGGRDALIQLRRSALLNVSNLKLLMNSQYPNALSSLIVLLKGKYNEEFFEDFSKDANLVTIEPRLPYITSLVEELRTPSKTALMLVAQSKDSESMLDTVLLLTQHKFDESDWECLPLSEDIAQIYEVLNLLVDADRGLLPQYFKRICQLGNLNKFLLPILKELARSKDNITSTALDKLLSSVGVKSLEIQAKWIKVFDENGWDIQSNLPAIIFTIDLGNIKVLDASISILNRFRLNKDSAQAVFDVLFHNPEYYSILREMDYMYMLMPKTDANIIFRTPLSAEKMAKGIMILEKASIGNPKYKEILSIHHEEAESLAYLFKQLAQLGNLDEFHMEMVLKHPENASIAGGILKQLLANHISKIEDKCSLYESLYARNVLNLEFQDLLADLNKAKLLTVPNLNKILEHVGLFRTIASACCCLAQSEQLNQSNLELILEDPKRALIIAELLGGKPRIDNKEDLDEGAKDYGQVLRAARYLALGQRGYAFFGYPKKPKERQVQRFCELSHQDSSIFELQFQLEQQKALLIKIAAMCGNGYLEVESKEATATNVFQNMMI
;
A
#
# COMPACT_ATOMS: atom_id res chain seq x y z
N MET A 1 -12.70 51.85 54.15
CA MET A 1 -11.55 51.94 55.10
C MET A 1 -11.96 52.98 56.11
N LYS A 2 -11.89 52.65 57.41
CA LYS A 2 -12.43 53.49 58.46
C LYS A 2 -11.44 54.58 58.90
N VAL A 3 -11.98 55.70 59.39
CA VAL A 3 -11.18 56.76 60.04
C VAL A 3 -10.33 56.20 61.17
N SER A 4 -10.86 55.25 61.97
CA SER A 4 -10.12 54.60 63.06
C SER A 4 -8.82 53.93 62.59
N GLN A 5 -8.82 53.27 61.43
CA GLN A 5 -7.66 52.55 60.91
C GLN A 5 -6.50 53.50 60.60
N VAL A 6 -6.77 54.71 60.11
CA VAL A 6 -5.74 55.73 59.87
C VAL A 6 -5.11 56.18 61.19
N ARG A 7 -5.96 56.44 62.20
CA ARG A 7 -5.53 56.89 63.53
C ARG A 7 -4.73 55.81 64.25
N GLU A 8 -5.19 54.55 64.19
CA GLU A 8 -4.51 53.38 64.77
C GLU A 8 -3.09 53.20 64.21
N TRP A 9 -2.93 53.25 62.88
CA TRP A 9 -1.61 53.10 62.26
C TRP A 9 -0.68 54.29 62.53
N LEU A 10 -1.23 55.50 62.66
CA LEU A 10 -0.47 56.68 63.08
C LEU A 10 -0.04 56.58 64.55
N GLN A 11 -0.90 56.10 65.44
CA GLN A 11 -0.57 55.83 66.83
C GLN A 11 0.49 54.72 66.94
N TYR A 12 0.36 53.66 66.14
CA TYR A 12 1.36 52.60 66.05
C TYR A 12 2.73 53.14 65.60
N TYR A 13 2.77 54.09 64.67
CA TYR A 13 4.00 54.80 64.34
C TYR A 13 4.56 55.54 65.56
N ASP A 14 3.73 56.31 66.26
CA ASP A 14 4.17 57.14 67.39
C ASP A 14 4.74 56.31 68.55
N LEU A 15 4.20 55.12 68.79
CA LEU A 15 4.67 54.20 69.82
C LEU A 15 6.01 53.53 69.47
N ASN A 16 6.33 53.38 68.18
CA ASN A 16 7.45 52.58 67.70
C ASN A 16 8.54 53.40 66.97
N LYS A 17 8.38 54.72 66.86
CA LYS A 17 9.38 55.58 66.21
C LYS A 17 10.65 55.70 67.04
N GLY A 18 11.81 55.69 66.37
CA GLY A 18 13.12 55.80 67.04
C GLY A 18 13.31 57.14 67.76
N LYS A 19 14.16 57.17 68.80
CA LYS A 19 14.37 58.33 69.70
C LYS A 19 14.61 59.67 68.99
N PHE A 20 15.30 59.69 67.85
CA PHE A 20 15.55 60.90 67.05
C PHE A 20 14.30 61.44 66.31
N ARG A 21 13.30 60.60 66.04
CA ARG A 21 12.03 60.98 65.37
C ARG A 21 11.03 61.63 66.32
N ILE A 22 11.34 61.71 67.61
CA ILE A 22 10.55 62.46 68.60
C ILE A 22 10.63 63.98 68.31
N LEU A 23 11.74 64.44 67.72
CA LEU A 23 12.00 65.86 67.45
C LEU A 23 11.55 66.32 66.05
N VAL A 24 11.59 65.45 65.03
CA VAL A 24 11.20 65.78 63.65
C VAL A 24 10.61 64.56 62.93
N ASP A 25 9.32 64.63 62.59
CA ASP A 25 8.64 63.64 61.75
C ASP A 25 9.12 63.72 60.29
N GLU A 26 9.18 62.55 59.63
CA GLU A 26 9.37 62.45 58.19
C GLU A 26 8.24 63.15 57.44
N LYS A 27 8.55 63.71 56.25
CA LYS A 27 7.58 64.46 55.44
C LYS A 27 6.26 63.73 55.24
N HIS A 28 6.29 62.44 54.86
CA HIS A 28 5.07 61.66 54.61
C HIS A 28 4.27 61.33 55.87
N ILE A 29 4.93 61.22 57.03
CA ILE A 29 4.23 61.05 58.30
C ILE A 29 3.61 62.36 58.75
N ARG A 30 4.26 63.49 58.49
CA ARG A 30 3.66 64.82 58.71
C ARG A 30 2.43 65.02 57.81
N GLU A 31 2.51 64.63 56.55
CA GLU A 31 1.37 64.62 55.61
C GLU A 31 0.24 63.70 56.11
N LEU A 32 0.58 62.50 56.61
CA LEU A 32 -0.39 61.57 57.21
C LEU A 32 -1.04 62.15 58.46
N ARG A 33 -0.28 62.84 59.32
CA ARG A 33 -0.80 63.49 60.53
C ARG A 33 -1.74 64.65 60.17
N GLN A 34 -1.35 65.51 59.23
CA GLN A 34 -2.23 66.56 58.71
C GLN A 34 -3.53 66.00 58.11
N PHE A 35 -3.43 64.88 57.38
CA PHE A 35 -4.61 64.18 56.88
C PHE A 35 -5.47 63.64 58.02
N SER A 36 -4.89 63.00 59.04
CA SER A 36 -5.60 62.54 60.23
C SER A 36 -6.28 63.68 61.00
N ASP A 37 -5.60 64.82 61.16
CA ASP A 37 -6.13 66.02 61.82
C ASP A 37 -7.31 66.61 61.05
N SER A 38 -7.28 66.56 59.71
CA SER A 38 -8.40 66.98 58.87
C SER A 38 -9.66 66.12 59.08
N LEU A 39 -9.50 64.91 59.61
CA LEU A 39 -10.58 63.99 59.95
C LEU A 39 -11.03 64.11 61.42
N ALA A 40 -10.51 65.07 62.21
CA ALA A 40 -10.74 65.14 63.65
C ALA A 40 -12.23 65.20 64.06
N ASN A 41 -13.08 65.85 63.24
CA ASN A 41 -14.51 66.01 63.52
C ASN A 41 -15.36 64.82 63.04
N ARG A 42 -14.75 63.76 62.50
CA ARG A 42 -15.43 62.56 62.00
C ARG A 42 -15.45 61.47 63.07
N ASN A 43 -16.50 60.64 63.08
CA ASN A 43 -16.57 59.48 63.95
C ASN A 43 -15.56 58.43 63.49
N ASP A 44 -14.96 57.70 64.44
CA ASP A 44 -13.99 56.64 64.17
C ASP A 44 -14.54 55.53 63.26
N ASN A 45 -15.85 55.29 63.32
CA ASN A 45 -16.54 54.29 62.49
C ASN A 45 -16.89 54.75 61.08
N ASP A 46 -16.69 56.03 60.74
CA ASP A 46 -17.01 56.55 59.41
C ASP A 46 -16.02 56.00 58.37
N ASP A 47 -16.52 55.61 57.20
CA ASP A 47 -15.69 55.24 56.05
C ASP A 47 -15.13 56.48 55.35
N LEU A 48 -13.84 56.45 55.01
CA LEU A 48 -13.24 57.46 54.15
C LEU A 48 -13.98 57.53 52.81
N ASN A 49 -14.32 58.74 52.37
CA ASN A 49 -14.91 58.97 51.05
C ASN A 49 -13.84 58.82 49.95
N GLU A 50 -14.28 58.79 48.68
CA GLU A 50 -13.41 58.57 47.52
C GLU A 50 -12.25 59.59 47.41
N VAL A 51 -12.49 60.86 47.75
CA VAL A 51 -11.46 61.92 47.73
C VAL A 51 -10.45 61.74 48.87
N GLU A 52 -10.94 61.38 50.05
CA GLU A 52 -10.13 61.09 51.24
C GLU A 52 -9.25 59.86 51.01
N LEU A 53 -9.80 58.79 50.42
CA LEU A 53 -9.05 57.58 50.03
C LEU A 53 -7.94 57.92 49.03
N LEU A 54 -8.24 58.73 48.00
CA LEU A 54 -7.24 59.15 47.03
C LEU A 54 -6.13 60.00 47.66
N ASN A 55 -6.47 60.90 48.60
CA ASN A 55 -5.48 61.68 49.34
C ASN A 55 -4.58 60.79 50.19
N LEU A 56 -5.14 59.81 50.90
CA LEU A 56 -4.37 58.84 51.66
C LEU A 56 -3.45 57.99 50.75
N ALA A 57 -3.95 57.54 49.60
CA ALA A 57 -3.17 56.80 48.60
C ALA A 57 -1.99 57.63 48.07
N LYS A 58 -2.19 58.95 47.84
CA LYS A 58 -1.12 59.88 47.48
C LYS A 58 -0.10 60.07 48.59
N ILE A 59 -0.49 60.02 49.86
CA ILE A 59 0.46 60.09 50.97
C ILE A 59 1.30 58.80 51.01
N CYS A 60 0.65 57.63 50.97
CA CYS A 60 1.31 56.32 51.05
C CYS A 60 2.30 56.10 49.89
N SER A 61 1.89 56.40 48.66
CA SER A 61 2.75 56.30 47.47
C SER A 61 3.83 57.39 47.36
N GLY A 62 3.85 58.36 48.28
CA GLY A 62 4.78 59.50 48.25
C GLY A 62 6.16 59.17 48.76
N LYS A 63 6.28 58.14 49.59
CA LYS A 63 7.53 57.71 50.18
C LYS A 63 8.46 57.13 49.12
N ARG A 64 9.64 57.74 49.00
CA ARG A 64 10.66 57.35 48.02
C ARG A 64 11.60 56.25 48.52
N THR A 65 11.79 56.16 49.84
CA THR A 65 12.75 55.24 50.47
C THR A 65 12.01 54.25 51.37
N TRP A 66 12.13 52.95 51.07
CA TRP A 66 11.51 51.86 51.81
C TRP A 66 12.61 50.97 52.41
N ASN A 67 12.86 51.13 53.71
CA ASN A 67 14.03 50.55 54.39
C ASN A 67 13.67 49.85 55.71
N GLY A 68 12.42 49.40 55.86
CA GLY A 68 11.94 48.77 57.10
C GLY A 68 11.82 49.70 58.31
N SER A 69 12.03 51.01 58.13
CA SER A 69 11.75 52.00 59.18
C SER A 69 10.28 51.98 59.60
N GLN A 70 9.97 52.46 60.80
CA GLN A 70 8.59 52.52 61.28
C GLN A 70 7.66 53.30 60.34
N SER A 71 8.16 54.35 59.69
CA SER A 71 7.41 55.07 58.66
C SER A 71 7.14 54.23 57.41
N SER A 72 8.08 53.35 57.02
CA SER A 72 7.85 52.37 55.96
C SER A 72 6.77 51.37 56.37
N ILE A 73 6.85 50.81 57.57
CA ILE A 73 5.87 49.82 58.05
C ILE A 73 4.48 50.45 58.08
N THR A 74 4.31 51.60 58.73
CA THR A 74 3.01 52.28 58.84
C THR A 74 2.38 52.60 57.48
N LEU A 75 3.14 53.14 56.52
CA LEU A 75 2.60 53.47 55.21
C LEU A 75 2.37 52.24 54.32
N ASP A 76 3.15 51.17 54.49
CA ASP A 76 2.96 49.90 53.79
C ASP A 76 1.66 49.23 54.25
N GLU A 77 1.40 49.22 55.56
CA GLU A 77 0.17 48.67 56.14
C GLU A 77 -1.07 49.46 55.72
N LEU A 78 -1.00 50.79 55.71
CA LEU A 78 -2.07 51.63 55.14
C LEU A 78 -2.26 51.37 53.65
N ALA A 79 -1.17 51.20 52.89
CA ALA A 79 -1.22 50.89 51.47
C ALA A 79 -1.90 49.55 51.19
N LYS A 80 -1.77 48.53 52.05
CA LYS A 80 -2.45 47.23 51.88
C LYS A 80 -3.98 47.38 51.78
N PHE A 81 -4.59 48.29 52.54
CA PHE A 81 -6.02 48.58 52.45
C PHE A 81 -6.43 49.32 51.16
N LEU A 82 -5.45 49.89 50.46
CA LEU A 82 -5.63 50.72 49.27
C LEU A 82 -5.19 49.99 47.98
N GLY A 83 -5.03 48.66 48.03
CA GLY A 83 -4.57 47.86 46.89
C GLY A 83 -3.06 47.63 46.85
N GLY A 84 -2.34 47.84 47.96
CA GLY A 84 -0.93 47.51 48.09
C GLY A 84 0.03 48.59 47.59
N ARG A 85 1.21 48.63 48.21
CA ARG A 85 2.21 49.68 48.00
C ARG A 85 2.65 49.79 46.55
N ASP A 86 3.06 48.68 45.95
CA ASP A 86 3.76 48.71 44.66
C ASP A 86 2.81 49.14 43.52
N ALA A 87 1.57 48.64 43.53
CA ALA A 87 0.48 49.08 42.65
C ALA A 87 0.23 50.60 42.73
N LEU A 88 0.12 51.15 43.95
CA LEU A 88 -0.08 52.59 44.16
C LEU A 88 1.09 53.43 43.65
N ILE A 89 2.32 52.99 43.91
CA ILE A 89 3.53 53.65 43.41
C ILE A 89 3.55 53.64 41.87
N GLN A 90 3.21 52.51 41.25
CA GLN A 90 3.17 52.34 39.81
C GLN A 90 2.13 53.24 39.14
N LEU A 91 0.89 53.26 39.64
CA LEU A 91 -0.14 54.17 39.15
C LEU A 91 0.25 55.63 39.33
N ARG A 92 0.84 55.99 40.48
CA ARG A 92 1.30 57.36 40.72
C ARG A 92 2.39 57.78 39.73
N ARG A 93 3.42 56.95 39.54
CA ARG A 93 4.53 57.24 38.60
C ARG A 93 4.01 57.43 37.18
N SER A 94 2.94 56.72 36.82
CA SER A 94 2.33 56.79 35.50
C SER A 94 1.26 57.89 35.37
N ALA A 95 1.04 58.70 36.42
CA ALA A 95 -0.03 59.70 36.52
C ALA A 95 -1.45 59.14 36.32
N LEU A 96 -1.68 57.90 36.78
CA LEU A 96 -2.95 57.17 36.70
C LEU A 96 -3.59 56.91 38.07
N LEU A 97 -3.01 57.43 39.16
CA LEU A 97 -3.61 57.33 40.49
C LEU A 97 -4.77 58.33 40.60
N ASN A 98 -5.97 57.88 40.28
CA ASN A 98 -7.25 58.59 40.39
C ASN A 98 -8.25 57.76 41.23
N VAL A 99 -9.45 58.30 41.47
CA VAL A 99 -10.49 57.63 42.28
C VAL A 99 -10.86 56.26 41.71
N SER A 100 -11.12 56.18 40.41
CA SER A 100 -11.62 54.99 39.76
C SER A 100 -10.61 53.84 39.75
N ASN A 101 -9.36 54.11 39.37
CA ASN A 101 -8.29 53.11 39.42
C ASN A 101 -7.98 52.68 40.85
N LEU A 102 -8.07 53.59 41.82
CA LEU A 102 -7.92 53.24 43.23
C LEU A 102 -9.03 52.28 43.69
N LYS A 103 -10.28 52.53 43.31
CA LYS A 103 -11.43 51.66 43.59
C LYS A 103 -11.25 50.28 42.97
N LEU A 104 -10.77 50.21 41.72
CA LEU A 104 -10.42 48.95 41.05
C LEU A 104 -9.33 48.17 41.80
N LEU A 105 -8.25 48.84 42.25
CA LEU A 105 -7.20 48.20 43.03
C LEU A 105 -7.70 47.68 44.38
N MET A 106 -8.51 48.48 45.10
CA MET A 106 -9.05 48.10 46.41
C MET A 106 -9.98 46.88 46.35
N ASN A 107 -10.69 46.71 45.24
CA ASN A 107 -11.59 45.58 45.02
C ASN A 107 -10.90 44.36 44.41
N SER A 108 -9.63 44.49 43.99
CA SER A 108 -8.88 43.42 43.34
C SER A 108 -8.13 42.56 44.36
N GLN A 109 -8.19 41.24 44.17
CA GLN A 109 -7.32 40.30 44.89
C GLN A 109 -5.86 40.35 44.39
N TYR A 110 -5.61 40.95 43.21
CA TYR A 110 -4.31 40.98 42.53
C TYR A 110 -3.97 42.39 42.03
N PRO A 111 -3.82 43.37 42.94
CA PRO A 111 -3.74 44.77 42.55
C PRO A 111 -2.45 45.14 41.80
N ASN A 112 -1.32 44.48 42.06
CA ASN A 112 -0.08 44.73 41.31
C ASN A 112 -0.23 44.38 39.82
N ALA A 113 -0.80 43.21 39.54
CA ALA A 113 -1.15 42.75 38.20
C ALA A 113 -2.11 43.72 37.49
N LEU A 114 -3.19 44.13 38.18
CA LEU A 114 -4.16 45.08 37.64
C LEU A 114 -3.53 46.46 37.38
N SER A 115 -2.68 46.96 38.27
CA SER A 115 -1.99 48.24 38.09
C SER A 115 -1.07 48.22 36.87
N SER A 116 -0.38 47.09 36.63
CA SER A 116 0.48 46.91 35.45
C SER A 116 -0.32 46.91 34.16
N LEU A 117 -1.46 46.23 34.15
CA LEU A 117 -2.38 46.24 33.01
C LEU A 117 -2.94 47.63 32.74
N ILE A 118 -3.39 48.36 33.77
CA ILE A 118 -3.90 49.74 33.65
C ILE A 118 -2.85 50.66 33.05
N VAL A 119 -1.59 50.55 33.50
CA VAL A 119 -0.48 51.34 32.95
C VAL A 119 -0.21 50.98 31.49
N LEU A 120 -0.19 49.69 31.16
CA LEU A 120 0.06 49.21 29.80
C LEU A 120 -1.01 49.70 28.82
N LEU A 121 -2.28 49.66 29.24
CA LEU A 121 -3.43 50.01 28.41
C LEU A 121 -3.83 51.49 28.53
N LYS A 122 -2.94 52.33 29.08
CA LYS A 122 -3.17 53.75 29.33
C LYS A 122 -3.68 54.47 28.09
N GLY A 123 -4.82 55.16 28.24
CA GLY A 123 -5.40 56.01 27.20
C GLY A 123 -6.04 55.25 26.03
N LYS A 124 -6.09 53.92 26.10
CA LYS A 124 -6.70 53.07 25.05
C LYS A 124 -8.11 52.61 25.42
N TYR A 125 -8.41 52.48 26.72
CA TYR A 125 -9.70 52.00 27.22
C TYR A 125 -10.20 52.87 28.37
N ASN A 126 -11.53 52.86 28.58
CA ASN A 126 -12.20 53.53 29.67
C ASN A 126 -12.18 52.68 30.95
N GLU A 127 -12.70 53.25 32.04
CA GLU A 127 -12.71 52.61 33.36
C GLU A 127 -13.64 51.38 33.42
N GLU A 128 -14.78 51.44 32.71
CA GLU A 128 -15.73 50.33 32.60
C GLU A 128 -15.08 49.09 32.00
N PHE A 129 -14.24 49.25 30.97
CA PHE A 129 -13.48 48.15 30.38
C PHE A 129 -12.63 47.42 31.42
N PHE A 130 -11.90 48.14 32.28
CA PHE A 130 -11.05 47.51 33.28
C PHE A 130 -11.87 46.84 34.38
N GLU A 131 -13.02 47.41 34.74
CA GLU A 131 -13.93 46.79 35.70
C GLU A 131 -14.40 45.43 35.17
N ASP A 132 -14.90 45.39 33.93
CA ASP A 132 -15.39 44.17 33.30
C ASP A 132 -14.26 43.17 33.04
N PHE A 133 -13.13 43.63 32.50
CA PHE A 133 -11.96 42.78 32.28
C PHE A 133 -11.44 42.18 33.58
N SER A 134 -11.44 42.93 34.70
CA SER A 134 -10.99 42.42 36.00
C SER A 134 -11.90 41.35 36.60
N LYS A 135 -13.19 41.34 36.23
CA LYS A 135 -14.16 40.31 36.62
C LYS A 135 -13.97 39.02 35.81
N ASP A 136 -13.69 39.17 34.51
CA ASP A 136 -13.61 38.05 33.57
C ASP A 136 -12.21 37.41 33.49
N ALA A 137 -11.16 38.20 33.70
CA ALA A 137 -9.77 37.76 33.55
C ALA A 137 -9.21 37.10 34.82
N ASN A 138 -8.42 36.04 34.64
CA ASN A 138 -7.65 35.45 35.73
C ASN A 138 -6.40 36.28 36.03
N LEU A 139 -6.57 37.31 36.88
CA LEU A 139 -5.49 38.24 37.23
C LEU A 139 -4.31 37.58 37.98
N VAL A 140 -4.47 36.37 38.54
CA VAL A 140 -3.36 35.59 39.17
C VAL A 140 -2.23 35.37 38.18
N THR A 141 -2.59 35.14 36.92
CA THR A 141 -1.69 34.61 35.90
C THR A 141 -1.39 35.65 34.82
N ILE A 142 -1.78 36.91 35.05
CA ILE A 142 -1.62 37.96 34.05
C ILE A 142 -0.20 38.52 33.99
N GLU A 143 0.50 38.56 35.12
CA GLU A 143 1.87 39.08 35.20
C GLU A 143 2.84 38.39 34.22
N PRO A 144 2.93 37.05 34.15
CA PRO A 144 3.76 36.38 33.14
C PRO A 144 3.25 36.58 31.71
N ARG A 145 2.02 37.06 31.52
CA ARG A 145 1.41 37.29 30.20
C ARG A 145 1.50 38.73 29.72
N LEU A 146 1.89 39.67 30.59
CA LEU A 146 2.04 41.08 30.26
C LEU A 146 2.94 41.33 29.04
N PRO A 147 4.07 40.62 28.82
CA PRO A 147 4.88 40.80 27.61
C PRO A 147 4.07 40.55 26.33
N TYR A 148 3.28 39.48 26.28
CA TYR A 148 2.47 39.13 25.11
C TYR A 148 1.29 40.08 24.91
N ILE A 149 0.66 40.52 26.01
CA ILE A 149 -0.36 41.58 25.96
C ILE A 149 0.26 42.88 25.44
N THR A 150 1.49 43.20 25.84
CA THR A 150 2.22 44.38 25.36
C THR A 150 2.44 44.30 23.85
N SER A 151 2.96 43.17 23.36
CA SER A 151 3.14 42.94 21.92
C SER A 151 1.82 43.05 21.15
N LEU A 152 0.72 42.47 21.65
CA LEU A 152 -0.61 42.60 21.03
C LEU A 152 -1.04 44.07 20.90
N VAL A 153 -0.80 44.84 21.95
CA VAL A 153 -1.17 46.25 22.06
C VAL A 153 -0.31 47.14 21.16
N GLU A 154 0.94 46.75 20.91
CA GLU A 154 1.85 47.42 19.97
C GLU A 154 1.45 47.14 18.52
N GLU A 155 1.19 45.88 18.17
CA GLU A 155 0.82 45.46 16.81
C GLU A 155 -0.56 45.96 16.40
N LEU A 156 -1.59 45.76 17.23
CA LEU A 156 -2.98 46.11 16.89
C LEU A 156 -3.36 47.55 17.25
N ARG A 157 -2.50 48.27 17.98
CA ARG A 157 -2.72 49.60 18.58
C ARG A 157 -3.85 49.66 19.60
N THR A 158 -5.04 49.18 19.26
CA THR A 158 -6.25 49.10 20.11
C THR A 158 -6.90 47.72 19.93
N PRO A 159 -6.34 46.66 20.54
CA PRO A 159 -6.91 45.31 20.47
C PRO A 159 -8.33 45.24 21.06
N SER A 160 -9.13 44.28 20.63
CA SER A 160 -10.47 44.12 21.22
C SER A 160 -10.40 43.53 22.63
N LYS A 161 -11.51 43.61 23.38
CA LYS A 161 -11.64 42.91 24.66
C LYS A 161 -11.40 41.41 24.48
N THR A 162 -11.96 40.82 23.44
CA THR A 162 -11.84 39.39 23.11
C THR A 162 -10.38 39.01 22.87
N ALA A 163 -9.64 39.78 22.07
CA ALA A 163 -8.21 39.54 21.81
C ALA A 163 -7.39 39.55 23.11
N LEU A 164 -7.60 40.59 23.93
CA LEU A 164 -6.92 40.73 25.22
C LEU A 164 -7.27 39.55 26.16
N MET A 165 -8.54 39.16 26.20
CA MET A 165 -9.01 38.03 27.02
C MET A 165 -8.37 36.71 26.61
N LEU A 166 -8.31 36.42 25.31
CA LEU A 166 -7.70 35.19 24.79
C LEU A 166 -6.23 35.07 25.18
N VAL A 167 -5.43 36.12 24.92
CA VAL A 167 -4.01 36.13 25.29
C VAL A 167 -3.83 36.06 26.82
N ALA A 168 -4.67 36.79 27.56
CA ALA A 168 -4.58 36.86 29.03
C ALA A 168 -5.03 35.58 29.73
N GLN A 169 -5.84 34.73 29.11
CA GLN A 169 -6.34 33.49 29.71
C GLN A 169 -5.65 32.22 29.16
N SER A 170 -5.03 32.28 27.98
CA SER A 170 -4.38 31.13 27.37
C SER A 170 -3.29 30.53 28.27
N LYS A 171 -3.16 29.20 28.25
CA LYS A 171 -2.02 28.51 28.85
C LYS A 171 -0.72 28.77 28.09
N ASP A 172 -0.81 28.93 26.77
CA ASP A 172 0.29 29.38 25.91
C ASP A 172 -0.10 30.73 25.28
N SER A 173 0.33 31.81 25.92
CA SER A 173 0.01 33.18 25.51
C SER A 173 0.80 33.64 24.30
N GLU A 174 1.95 33.03 24.01
CA GLU A 174 2.77 33.34 22.84
C GLU A 174 2.09 32.85 21.58
N SER A 175 1.80 31.55 21.52
CA SER A 175 1.08 30.94 20.39
C SER A 175 -0.32 31.53 20.21
N MET A 176 -0.99 31.92 21.30
CA MET A 176 -2.29 32.61 21.22
C MET A 176 -2.16 34.01 20.63
N LEU A 177 -1.15 34.80 21.03
CA LEU A 177 -0.85 36.09 20.43
C LEU A 177 -0.64 35.93 18.92
N ASP A 178 0.23 35.02 18.52
CA ASP A 178 0.54 34.80 17.10
C ASP A 178 -0.69 34.34 16.31
N THR A 179 -1.53 33.50 16.91
CA THR A 179 -2.81 33.08 16.30
C THR A 179 -3.77 34.26 16.12
N VAL A 180 -3.95 35.10 17.13
CA VAL A 180 -4.82 36.28 17.04
C VAL A 180 -4.31 37.26 15.99
N LEU A 181 -3.00 37.50 15.92
CA LEU A 181 -2.38 38.36 14.90
C LEU A 181 -2.59 37.78 13.50
N LEU A 182 -2.38 36.47 13.31
CA LEU A 182 -2.62 35.78 12.04
C LEU A 182 -4.07 35.93 11.59
N LEU A 183 -5.03 35.65 12.48
CA LEU A 183 -6.47 35.77 12.17
C LEU A 183 -6.87 37.22 11.84
N THR A 184 -6.29 38.18 12.54
CA THR A 184 -6.53 39.61 12.29
C THR A 184 -5.98 40.03 10.91
N GLN A 185 -4.78 39.58 10.55
CA GLN A 185 -4.18 39.83 9.23
C GLN A 185 -5.04 39.26 8.09
N HIS A 186 -5.72 38.14 8.36
CA HIS A 186 -6.62 37.46 7.41
C HIS A 186 -8.10 37.85 7.53
N LYS A 187 -8.42 38.91 8.29
CA LYS A 187 -9.76 39.52 8.42
C LYS A 187 -10.84 38.57 8.95
N PHE A 188 -10.50 37.73 9.92
CA PHE A 188 -11.51 36.99 10.69
C PHE A 188 -12.23 37.92 11.66
N ASP A 189 -13.53 37.68 11.83
CA ASP A 189 -14.35 38.40 12.80
C ASP A 189 -14.13 37.83 14.21
N GLU A 190 -14.35 38.64 15.24
CA GLU A 190 -14.16 38.22 16.63
C GLU A 190 -15.08 37.06 17.02
N SER A 191 -16.25 36.92 16.39
CA SER A 191 -17.15 35.79 16.60
C SER A 191 -16.55 34.46 16.15
N ASP A 192 -15.60 34.47 15.22
CA ASP A 192 -14.92 33.25 14.79
C ASP A 192 -13.94 32.75 15.85
N TRP A 193 -13.41 33.66 16.69
CA TRP A 193 -12.38 33.35 17.68
C TRP A 193 -12.91 32.52 18.86
N GLU A 194 -14.23 32.38 19.02
CA GLU A 194 -14.86 31.56 20.06
C GLU A 194 -14.42 30.08 20.01
N CYS A 195 -13.94 29.60 18.87
CA CYS A 195 -13.46 28.22 18.74
C CYS A 195 -12.01 28.02 19.19
N LEU A 196 -11.25 29.08 19.48
CA LEU A 196 -9.85 28.97 19.89
C LEU A 196 -9.74 28.35 21.30
N PRO A 197 -8.94 27.27 21.46
CA PRO A 197 -8.77 26.67 22.77
C PRO A 197 -7.82 27.49 23.65
N LEU A 198 -8.15 27.60 24.93
CA LEU A 198 -7.28 28.19 25.96
C LEU A 198 -6.22 27.21 26.51
N SER A 199 -6.05 26.05 25.87
CA SER A 199 -5.10 25.00 26.27
C SER A 199 -3.73 25.19 25.60
N GLU A 200 -2.76 24.33 25.94
CA GLU A 200 -1.45 24.27 25.27
C GLU A 200 -1.56 23.79 23.80
N ASP A 201 -2.72 23.25 23.40
CA ASP A 201 -2.95 22.78 22.02
C ASP A 201 -2.94 23.93 20.99
N ILE A 202 -3.06 25.17 21.46
CA ILE A 202 -3.04 26.37 20.61
C ILE A 202 -1.72 26.49 19.83
N ALA A 203 -0.61 25.98 20.36
CA ALA A 203 0.68 25.96 19.66
C ALA A 203 0.62 25.13 18.37
N GLN A 204 0.05 23.91 18.44
CA GLN A 204 -0.08 23.07 17.24
C GLN A 204 -1.14 23.63 16.30
N ILE A 205 -2.21 24.23 16.81
CA ILE A 205 -3.22 24.89 15.97
C ILE A 205 -2.57 26.04 15.21
N TYR A 206 -1.84 26.93 15.88
CA TYR A 206 -1.13 28.04 15.25
C TYR A 206 -0.25 27.53 14.09
N GLU A 207 0.58 26.53 14.33
CA GLU A 207 1.45 25.97 13.29
C GLU A 207 0.65 25.39 12.11
N VAL A 208 -0.45 24.68 12.38
CA VAL A 208 -1.33 24.15 11.32
C VAL A 208 -1.93 25.31 10.50
N LEU A 209 -2.46 26.34 11.15
CA LEU A 209 -3.06 27.49 10.48
C LEU A 209 -2.02 28.24 9.63
N ASN A 210 -0.80 28.40 10.15
CA ASN A 210 0.29 29.04 9.43
C ASN A 210 0.68 28.26 8.16
N LEU A 211 0.77 26.91 8.26
CA LEU A 211 1.01 26.05 7.09
C LEU A 211 -0.09 26.15 6.04
N LEU A 212 -1.36 26.30 6.46
CA LEU A 212 -2.46 26.51 5.52
C LEU A 212 -2.33 27.83 4.78
N VAL A 213 -2.02 28.92 5.50
CA VAL A 213 -1.82 30.25 4.92
C VAL A 213 -0.67 30.27 3.91
N ASP A 214 0.43 29.57 4.23
CA ASP A 214 1.62 29.47 3.38
C ASP A 214 1.38 28.68 2.09
N ALA A 215 0.45 27.72 2.12
CA ALA A 215 0.05 26.91 0.97
C ALA A 215 -0.97 27.66 0.10
N ASP A 216 -2.12 28.02 0.67
CA ASP A 216 -3.15 28.82 0.01
C ASP A 216 -4.00 29.55 1.07
N ARG A 217 -3.98 30.89 1.00
CA ARG A 217 -4.73 31.78 1.89
C ARG A 217 -6.24 31.50 1.90
N GLY A 218 -6.79 30.92 0.83
CA GLY A 218 -8.19 30.52 0.75
C GLY A 218 -8.57 29.34 1.65
N LEU A 219 -7.61 28.54 2.10
CA LEU A 219 -7.85 27.36 2.94
C LEU A 219 -8.15 27.76 4.40
N LEU A 220 -7.56 28.85 4.88
CA LEU A 220 -7.71 29.26 6.27
C LEU A 220 -9.19 29.51 6.63
N PRO A 221 -9.98 30.35 5.91
CA PRO A 221 -11.41 30.52 6.19
C PRO A 221 -12.24 29.24 6.09
N GLN A 222 -11.86 28.33 5.18
CA GLN A 222 -12.61 27.09 4.96
C GLN A 222 -12.44 26.09 6.11
N TYR A 223 -11.23 25.99 6.68
CA TYR A 223 -10.88 24.92 7.62
C TYR A 223 -10.65 25.37 9.06
N PHE A 224 -10.53 26.67 9.33
CA PHE A 224 -10.21 27.22 10.66
C PHE A 224 -11.03 26.58 11.79
N LYS A 225 -12.36 26.65 11.71
CA LYS A 225 -13.24 26.11 12.77
C LYS A 225 -13.03 24.62 13.01
N ARG A 226 -12.81 23.85 11.93
CA ARG A 226 -12.62 22.39 12.01
C ARG A 226 -11.27 22.04 12.64
N ILE A 227 -10.23 22.81 12.33
CA ILE A 227 -8.88 22.65 12.94
C ILE A 227 -8.92 22.97 14.42
N CYS A 228 -9.59 24.06 14.81
CA CYS A 228 -9.78 24.39 16.22
C CYS A 228 -10.54 23.29 16.97
N GLN A 229 -11.59 22.72 16.35
CA GLN A 229 -12.38 21.62 16.92
C GLN A 229 -11.60 20.30 17.09
N LEU A 230 -10.51 20.09 16.34
CA LEU A 230 -9.65 18.91 16.52
C LEU A 230 -8.89 18.92 17.84
N GLY A 231 -8.63 20.10 18.44
CA GLY A 231 -7.89 20.25 19.69
C GLY A 231 -6.55 19.49 19.65
N ASN A 232 -6.34 18.59 20.61
CA ASN A 232 -5.10 17.82 20.74
C ASN A 232 -4.82 16.86 19.55
N LEU A 233 -5.79 16.59 18.68
CA LEU A 233 -5.60 15.76 17.50
C LEU A 233 -4.76 16.46 16.43
N ASN A 234 -4.61 17.79 16.52
CA ASN A 234 -3.72 18.55 15.65
C ASN A 234 -2.26 18.09 15.73
N LYS A 235 -1.83 17.48 16.85
CA LYS A 235 -0.48 16.91 16.96
C LYS A 235 -0.20 15.78 15.96
N PHE A 236 -1.24 15.10 15.47
CA PHE A 236 -1.12 14.05 14.45
C PHE A 236 -1.29 14.58 13.03
N LEU A 237 -2.08 15.65 12.87
CA LEU A 237 -2.26 16.33 11.59
C LEU A 237 -1.01 17.13 11.19
N LEU A 238 -0.38 17.80 12.15
CA LEU A 238 0.75 18.70 11.93
C LEU A 238 1.94 18.03 11.23
N PRO A 239 2.40 16.82 11.60
CA PRO A 239 3.46 16.12 10.87
C PRO A 239 3.13 15.86 9.40
N ILE A 240 1.88 15.47 9.10
CA ILE A 240 1.42 15.25 7.72
C ILE A 240 1.52 16.56 6.94
N LEU A 241 0.97 17.64 7.48
CA LEU A 241 1.00 18.95 6.82
C LEU A 241 2.41 19.49 6.64
N LYS A 242 3.33 19.28 7.60
CA LYS A 242 4.74 19.66 7.46
C LYS A 242 5.42 18.93 6.30
N GLU A 243 5.15 17.65 6.12
CA GLU A 243 5.70 16.88 5.00
C GLU A 243 5.06 17.33 3.67
N LEU A 244 3.74 17.55 3.61
CA LEU A 244 3.06 18.06 2.40
C LEU A 244 3.48 19.49 2.04
N ALA A 245 3.79 20.33 3.04
CA ALA A 245 4.21 21.72 2.84
C ALA A 245 5.52 21.86 2.07
N ARG A 246 6.36 20.81 2.04
CA ARG A 246 7.61 20.81 1.24
C ARG A 246 7.36 21.00 -0.25
N SER A 247 6.23 20.51 -0.77
CA SER A 247 5.90 20.65 -2.19
C SER A 247 4.86 21.73 -2.48
N LYS A 248 4.24 22.36 -1.46
CA LYS A 248 3.11 23.32 -1.51
C LYS A 248 1.85 22.83 -2.26
N ASP A 249 1.99 22.28 -3.46
CA ASP A 249 0.96 21.75 -4.36
C ASP A 249 0.13 20.61 -3.76
N ASN A 250 0.56 20.04 -2.63
CA ASN A 250 -0.10 18.93 -1.97
C ASN A 250 -1.09 19.33 -0.87
N ILE A 251 -1.01 20.54 -0.33
CA ILE A 251 -1.98 21.03 0.68
C ILE A 251 -3.14 21.68 -0.09
N THR A 252 -4.13 20.87 -0.45
CA THR A 252 -5.32 21.31 -1.19
C THR A 252 -6.58 21.07 -0.38
N SER A 253 -7.69 21.75 -0.73
CA SER A 253 -9.00 21.52 -0.12
C SER A 253 -9.42 20.05 -0.18
N THR A 254 -9.20 19.39 -1.33
CA THR A 254 -9.53 17.96 -1.50
C THR A 254 -8.71 17.06 -0.55
N ALA A 255 -7.43 17.35 -0.33
CA ALA A 255 -6.60 16.59 0.60
C ALA A 255 -7.04 16.83 2.05
N LEU A 256 -7.33 18.08 2.42
CA LEU A 256 -7.77 18.46 3.75
C LEU A 256 -9.15 17.88 4.09
N ASP A 257 -10.12 17.94 3.19
CA ASP A 257 -11.44 17.33 3.38
C ASP A 257 -11.34 15.83 3.72
N LYS A 258 -10.43 15.13 3.04
CA LYS A 258 -10.17 13.71 3.26
C LYS A 258 -9.45 13.47 4.60
N LEU A 259 -8.38 14.18 4.90
CA LEU A 259 -7.64 14.05 6.17
C LEU A 259 -8.52 14.33 7.39
N LEU A 260 -9.35 15.36 7.31
CA LEU A 260 -10.22 15.77 8.40
C LEU A 260 -11.47 14.89 8.54
N SER A 261 -11.80 14.05 7.54
CA SER A 261 -12.89 13.07 7.62
C SER A 261 -12.43 11.68 8.07
N SER A 262 -11.17 11.32 7.85
CA SER A 262 -10.57 10.06 8.30
C SER A 262 -10.14 10.13 9.78
N VAL A 263 -11.09 10.09 10.72
CA VAL A 263 -10.77 10.20 12.15
C VAL A 263 -10.34 8.83 12.72
N GLY A 264 -9.08 8.49 12.48
CA GLY A 264 -8.33 7.42 13.16
C GLY A 264 -6.98 7.94 13.63
N VAL A 265 -6.77 8.09 14.94
CA VAL A 265 -5.55 8.73 15.49
C VAL A 265 -4.26 7.95 15.15
N LYS A 266 -4.32 6.62 15.13
CA LYS A 266 -3.15 5.76 14.85
C LYS A 266 -2.74 5.74 13.39
N SER A 267 -3.64 6.06 12.46
CA SER A 267 -3.35 6.01 11.03
C SER A 267 -2.61 7.24 10.54
N LEU A 268 -2.82 8.41 11.18
CA LEU A 268 -2.17 9.65 10.79
C LEU A 268 -0.64 9.59 10.99
N GLU A 269 -0.14 8.93 12.04
CA GLU A 269 1.31 8.74 12.25
C GLU A 269 1.95 7.88 11.14
N ILE A 270 1.29 6.79 10.75
CA ILE A 270 1.77 5.90 9.69
C ILE A 270 1.74 6.62 8.33
N GLN A 271 0.69 7.41 8.08
CA GLN A 271 0.58 8.20 6.85
C GLN A 271 1.66 9.28 6.76
N ALA A 272 1.98 9.97 7.87
CA ALA A 272 3.10 10.91 7.91
C ALA A 272 4.43 10.20 7.58
N LYS A 273 4.66 9.00 8.13
CA LYS A 273 5.82 8.18 7.81
C LYS A 273 5.87 7.82 6.32
N TRP A 274 4.74 7.44 5.70
CA TRP A 274 4.71 7.10 4.28
C TRP A 274 4.95 8.30 3.39
N ILE A 275 4.32 9.44 3.66
CA ILE A 275 4.54 10.69 2.89
C ILE A 275 6.02 11.06 2.93
N LYS A 276 6.66 10.97 4.10
CA LYS A 276 8.11 11.19 4.23
C LYS A 276 8.93 10.22 3.37
N VAL A 277 8.59 8.93 3.37
CA VAL A 277 9.28 7.93 2.53
C VAL A 277 9.11 8.25 1.04
N PHE A 278 7.93 8.69 0.62
CA PHE A 278 7.69 9.09 -0.77
C PHE A 278 8.54 10.30 -1.14
N ASP A 279 8.61 11.32 -0.28
CA ASP A 279 9.45 12.51 -0.46
C ASP A 279 10.94 12.13 -0.57
N GLU A 280 11.46 11.34 0.38
CA GLU A 280 12.86 10.90 0.41
C GLU A 280 13.29 10.10 -0.83
N ASN A 281 12.35 9.41 -1.47
CA ASN A 281 12.61 8.63 -2.69
C ASN A 281 12.22 9.36 -3.99
N GLY A 282 11.67 10.57 -3.91
CA GLY A 282 11.18 11.32 -5.08
C GLY A 282 9.99 10.64 -5.78
N TRP A 283 9.19 9.87 -5.04
CA TRP A 283 7.96 9.24 -5.55
C TRP A 283 6.81 10.26 -5.60
N ASP A 284 5.80 10.00 -6.43
CA ASP A 284 4.70 10.94 -6.63
C ASP A 284 3.76 10.98 -5.42
N ILE A 285 3.90 11.97 -4.56
CA ILE A 285 3.00 12.13 -3.42
C ILE A 285 1.59 12.47 -3.91
N GLN A 286 1.46 13.37 -4.90
CA GLN A 286 0.17 13.92 -5.31
C GLN A 286 -0.76 12.83 -5.88
N SER A 287 -0.24 11.98 -6.76
CA SER A 287 -1.01 10.88 -7.35
C SER A 287 -1.43 9.83 -6.31
N ASN A 288 -0.62 9.62 -5.28
CA ASN A 288 -0.84 8.56 -4.29
C ASN A 288 -1.49 9.04 -2.99
N LEU A 289 -1.56 10.35 -2.75
CA LEU A 289 -2.11 10.95 -1.53
C LEU A 289 -3.54 10.50 -1.20
N PRO A 290 -4.45 10.30 -2.17
CA PRO A 290 -5.76 9.71 -1.89
C PRO A 290 -5.67 8.30 -1.31
N ALA A 291 -4.76 7.46 -1.82
CA ALA A 291 -4.63 6.06 -1.44
C ALA A 291 -3.88 5.86 -0.11
N ILE A 292 -2.67 6.45 0.01
CA ILE A 292 -2.41 7.45 1.05
C ILE A 292 -3.34 7.45 2.28
N ILE A 293 -4.32 8.33 2.16
CA ILE A 293 -5.28 8.69 3.19
C ILE A 293 -6.36 7.60 3.36
N PHE A 294 -6.79 6.92 2.29
CA PHE A 294 -7.94 5.99 2.28
C PHE A 294 -7.62 4.56 2.74
N THR A 295 -6.36 4.18 2.85
CA THR A 295 -5.93 2.82 3.25
C THR A 295 -6.33 2.40 4.67
N ILE A 296 -6.92 3.30 5.45
CA ILE A 296 -7.45 3.08 6.80
C ILE A 296 -8.67 2.16 6.81
N ASP A 297 -9.53 2.23 5.79
CA ASP A 297 -10.81 1.49 5.77
C ASP A 297 -10.64 0.00 5.46
N LEU A 298 -9.43 -0.45 5.11
CA LEU A 298 -9.17 -1.80 4.59
C LEU A 298 -8.64 -2.81 5.61
N GLY A 299 -8.46 -2.45 6.89
CA GLY A 299 -7.97 -3.37 7.93
C GLY A 299 -6.51 -3.85 7.76
N ASN A 300 -5.82 -3.43 6.69
CA ASN A 300 -4.53 -3.96 6.24
C ASN A 300 -3.34 -2.98 6.42
N ILE A 301 -3.50 -1.90 7.19
CA ILE A 301 -2.50 -0.83 7.34
C ILE A 301 -1.10 -1.33 7.75
N LYS A 302 -1.03 -2.36 8.60
CA LYS A 302 0.26 -2.97 9.03
C LYS A 302 0.97 -3.68 7.90
N VAL A 303 0.21 -4.35 7.03
CA VAL A 303 0.78 -5.09 5.90
C VAL A 303 1.31 -4.10 4.88
N LEU A 304 0.55 -3.04 4.60
CA LEU A 304 0.96 -1.98 3.70
C LEU A 304 2.17 -1.18 4.23
N ASP A 305 2.26 -0.93 5.54
CA ASP A 305 3.44 -0.30 6.14
C ASP A 305 4.71 -1.14 5.94
N ALA A 306 4.58 -2.47 6.11
CA ALA A 306 5.67 -3.39 5.82
C ALA A 306 6.03 -3.36 4.32
N SER A 307 5.04 -3.35 3.43
CA SER A 307 5.22 -3.26 1.98
C SER A 307 5.93 -1.98 1.54
N ILE A 308 5.53 -0.80 2.04
CA ILE A 308 6.20 0.47 1.72
C ILE A 308 7.62 0.50 2.29
N SER A 309 7.83 -0.06 3.49
CA SER A 309 9.17 -0.20 4.08
C SER A 309 10.07 -1.16 3.30
N ILE A 310 9.50 -2.21 2.73
CA ILE A 310 10.16 -3.11 1.78
C ILE A 310 10.56 -2.30 0.54
N LEU A 311 9.63 -1.63 -0.14
CA LEU A 311 9.89 -0.83 -1.36
C LEU A 311 10.94 0.26 -1.17
N ASN A 312 10.96 0.93 0.00
CA ASN A 312 11.98 1.94 0.33
C ASN A 312 13.41 1.38 0.22
N ARG A 313 13.61 0.10 0.54
CA ARG A 313 14.93 -0.55 0.42
C ARG A 313 15.35 -0.79 -1.03
N PHE A 314 14.40 -0.90 -1.95
CA PHE A 314 14.67 -1.15 -3.36
C PHE A 314 15.12 0.09 -4.14
N ARG A 315 14.90 1.30 -3.62
CA ARG A 315 15.24 2.57 -4.28
C ARG A 315 14.68 2.64 -5.72
N LEU A 316 13.41 2.31 -5.86
CA LEU A 316 12.71 2.37 -7.15
C LEU A 316 12.70 3.80 -7.68
N ASN A 317 12.84 3.96 -8.99
CA ASN A 317 12.60 5.25 -9.64
C ASN A 317 11.10 5.58 -9.64
N LYS A 318 10.76 6.83 -9.96
CA LYS A 318 9.38 7.34 -9.92
C LYS A 318 8.38 6.45 -10.68
N ASP A 319 8.69 6.11 -11.93
CA ASP A 319 7.77 5.35 -12.79
C ASP A 319 7.55 3.91 -12.30
N SER A 320 8.62 3.24 -11.87
CA SER A 320 8.54 1.86 -11.36
C SER A 320 7.81 1.80 -10.02
N ALA A 321 8.05 2.80 -9.16
CA ALA A 321 7.33 2.93 -7.90
C ALA A 321 5.83 3.15 -8.15
N GLN A 322 5.46 4.02 -9.10
CA GLN A 322 4.06 4.28 -9.43
C GLN A 322 3.35 3.01 -9.92
N ALA A 323 3.95 2.25 -10.85
CA ALA A 323 3.35 1.00 -11.34
C ALA A 323 3.08 0.00 -10.20
N VAL A 324 3.97 -0.06 -9.21
CA VAL A 324 3.80 -0.90 -8.02
C VAL A 324 2.69 -0.35 -7.12
N PHE A 325 2.66 0.95 -6.86
CA PHE A 325 1.64 1.58 -6.03
C PHE A 325 0.24 1.48 -6.63
N ASP A 326 0.11 1.62 -7.94
CA ASP A 326 -1.15 1.43 -8.67
C ASP A 326 -1.72 0.03 -8.41
N VAL A 327 -0.88 -0.99 -8.32
CA VAL A 327 -1.34 -2.35 -8.01
C VAL A 327 -1.60 -2.53 -6.51
N LEU A 328 -0.70 -2.09 -5.64
CA LEU A 328 -0.80 -2.31 -4.19
C LEU A 328 -1.99 -1.58 -3.56
N PHE A 329 -2.26 -0.35 -3.98
CA PHE A 329 -3.36 0.42 -3.41
C PHE A 329 -4.73 -0.12 -3.88
N HIS A 330 -4.80 -0.82 -5.01
CA HIS A 330 -6.06 -1.33 -5.57
C HIS A 330 -6.28 -2.82 -5.31
N ASN A 331 -5.24 -3.61 -5.02
CA ASN A 331 -5.34 -5.06 -4.94
C ASN A 331 -4.63 -5.61 -3.68
N PRO A 332 -5.35 -5.72 -2.55
CA PRO A 332 -4.78 -6.15 -1.27
C PRO A 332 -4.19 -7.56 -1.25
N GLU A 333 -4.65 -8.43 -2.14
CA GLU A 333 -4.15 -9.81 -2.32
C GLU A 333 -2.66 -9.89 -2.68
N TYR A 334 -2.09 -8.85 -3.28
CA TYR A 334 -0.68 -8.86 -3.70
C TYR A 334 0.30 -8.40 -2.61
N TYR A 335 -0.18 -8.15 -1.39
CA TYR A 335 0.70 -7.76 -0.29
C TYR A 335 1.67 -8.87 0.15
N SER A 336 1.27 -10.14 0.06
CA SER A 336 2.15 -11.29 0.36
C SER A 336 3.31 -11.40 -0.62
N ILE A 337 3.07 -11.08 -1.89
CA ILE A 337 4.07 -11.14 -2.97
C ILE A 337 5.25 -10.22 -2.65
N LEU A 338 5.02 -9.03 -2.10
CA LEU A 338 6.13 -8.14 -1.72
C LEU A 338 7.02 -8.72 -0.61
N ARG A 339 6.48 -9.52 0.31
CA ARG A 339 7.30 -10.21 1.32
C ARG A 339 8.14 -11.31 0.70
N GLU A 340 7.56 -12.06 -0.24
CA GLU A 340 8.28 -13.08 -1.01
C GLU A 340 9.36 -12.45 -1.87
N MET A 341 9.08 -11.29 -2.48
CA MET A 341 10.05 -10.48 -3.20
C MET A 341 11.16 -9.94 -2.28
N ASP A 342 10.87 -9.55 -1.04
CA ASP A 342 11.90 -9.12 -0.08
C ASP A 342 12.86 -10.26 0.28
N TYR A 343 12.30 -11.45 0.52
CA TYR A 343 13.10 -12.67 0.72
C TYR A 343 13.98 -12.96 -0.50
N MET A 344 13.41 -12.83 -1.69
CA MET A 344 14.10 -13.05 -2.95
C MET A 344 15.12 -11.95 -3.28
N TYR A 345 14.90 -10.71 -2.84
CA TYR A 345 15.82 -9.58 -3.00
C TYR A 345 17.11 -9.75 -2.19
N MET A 346 17.04 -10.36 -1.00
CA MET A 346 18.25 -10.71 -0.25
C MET A 346 19.16 -11.68 -1.02
N LEU A 347 18.62 -12.37 -2.03
CA LEU A 347 19.31 -13.40 -2.81
C LEU A 347 19.66 -12.94 -4.24
N MET A 348 19.31 -11.71 -4.66
CA MET A 348 19.46 -11.24 -6.04
C MET A 348 20.16 -9.88 -6.19
N PRO A 349 20.82 -9.60 -7.33
CA PRO A 349 21.37 -8.28 -7.65
C PRO A 349 20.29 -7.19 -7.70
N LYS A 350 20.63 -5.96 -7.23
CA LYS A 350 19.68 -4.83 -7.17
C LYS A 350 19.06 -4.42 -8.50
N THR A 351 19.76 -4.67 -9.62
CA THR A 351 19.31 -4.32 -10.98
C THR A 351 18.11 -5.15 -11.44
N ASP A 352 17.97 -6.37 -10.94
CA ASP A 352 16.97 -7.32 -11.40
C ASP A 352 15.59 -7.09 -10.77
N ALA A 353 15.59 -6.46 -9.58
CA ALA A 353 14.38 -6.13 -8.87
C ALA A 353 13.45 -5.20 -9.68
N ASN A 354 14.02 -4.23 -10.40
CA ASN A 354 13.25 -3.31 -11.25
C ASN A 354 12.46 -4.03 -12.36
N ILE A 355 12.98 -5.15 -12.88
CA ILE A 355 12.30 -5.94 -13.91
C ILE A 355 11.09 -6.64 -13.31
N ILE A 356 11.23 -7.19 -12.10
CA ILE A 356 10.16 -7.90 -11.39
C ILE A 356 9.03 -6.94 -11.01
N PHE A 357 9.34 -5.73 -10.56
CA PHE A 357 8.34 -4.74 -10.15
C PHE A 357 7.48 -4.17 -11.29
N ARG A 358 7.92 -4.30 -12.55
CA ARG A 358 7.11 -3.92 -13.72
C ARG A 358 5.94 -4.86 -13.97
N THR A 359 5.99 -6.08 -13.44
CA THR A 359 4.98 -7.13 -13.65
C THR A 359 4.51 -7.71 -12.31
N PRO A 360 3.89 -6.89 -11.44
CA PRO A 360 3.57 -7.26 -10.06
C PRO A 360 2.70 -8.51 -9.94
N LEU A 361 1.80 -8.76 -10.91
CA LEU A 361 0.94 -9.96 -10.96
C LEU A 361 1.73 -11.27 -11.19
N SER A 362 2.88 -11.19 -11.84
CA SER A 362 3.74 -12.33 -12.15
C SER A 362 5.08 -12.24 -11.41
N ALA A 363 5.18 -11.38 -10.39
CA ALA A 363 6.44 -11.08 -9.74
C ALA A 363 7.11 -12.32 -9.11
N GLU A 364 6.33 -13.24 -8.55
CA GLU A 364 6.84 -14.52 -8.03
C GLU A 364 7.50 -15.36 -9.13
N LYS A 365 6.80 -15.55 -10.26
CA LYS A 365 7.29 -16.31 -11.42
C LYS A 365 8.52 -15.66 -12.03
N MET A 366 8.51 -14.33 -12.16
CA MET A 366 9.63 -13.54 -12.64
C MET A 366 10.86 -13.68 -11.75
N ALA A 367 10.68 -13.56 -10.45
CA ALA A 367 11.76 -13.69 -9.48
C ALA A 367 12.37 -15.10 -9.49
N LYS A 368 11.54 -16.14 -9.50
CA LYS A 368 11.99 -17.54 -9.68
C LYS A 368 12.73 -17.73 -10.99
N GLY A 369 12.22 -17.18 -12.09
CA GLY A 369 12.85 -17.21 -13.40
C GLY A 369 14.25 -16.58 -13.38
N ILE A 370 14.38 -15.37 -12.86
CA ILE A 370 15.69 -14.69 -12.72
C ILE A 370 16.63 -15.50 -11.84
N MET A 371 16.16 -16.03 -10.71
CA MET A 371 16.98 -16.90 -9.84
C MET A 371 17.49 -18.15 -10.58
N ILE A 372 16.67 -18.74 -11.47
CA ILE A 372 17.09 -19.89 -12.28
C ILE A 372 18.21 -19.48 -13.25
N LEU A 373 18.07 -18.32 -13.93
CA LEU A 373 19.09 -17.81 -14.84
C LEU A 373 20.41 -17.51 -14.13
N GLU A 374 20.35 -16.86 -12.97
CA GLU A 374 21.53 -16.52 -12.16
C GLU A 374 22.25 -17.78 -11.65
N LYS A 375 21.50 -18.74 -11.09
CA LYS A 375 22.08 -20.02 -10.63
C LYS A 375 22.71 -20.82 -11.76
N ALA A 376 22.21 -20.66 -12.99
CA ALA A 376 22.77 -21.29 -14.18
C ALA A 376 23.89 -20.47 -14.83
N SER A 377 24.28 -19.32 -14.27
CA SER A 377 25.31 -18.41 -14.81
C SER A 377 25.00 -17.92 -16.24
N ILE A 378 23.71 -17.78 -16.57
CA ILE A 378 23.21 -17.27 -17.85
C ILE A 378 22.35 -16.01 -17.67
N GLY A 379 22.59 -15.23 -16.61
CA GLY A 379 21.84 -14.02 -16.27
C GLY A 379 22.05 -12.80 -17.19
N ASN A 380 22.20 -13.01 -18.49
CA ASN A 380 22.36 -11.92 -19.46
C ASN A 380 21.08 -11.03 -19.51
N PRO A 381 21.21 -9.69 -19.58
CA PRO A 381 20.09 -8.76 -19.73
C PRO A 381 19.06 -9.14 -20.80
N LYS A 382 19.48 -9.67 -21.96
CA LYS A 382 18.58 -10.08 -23.05
C LYS A 382 17.55 -11.13 -22.60
N TYR A 383 17.97 -12.12 -21.82
CA TYR A 383 17.06 -13.17 -21.36
C TYR A 383 16.11 -12.66 -20.28
N LYS A 384 16.60 -11.78 -19.39
CA LYS A 384 15.77 -11.14 -18.35
C LYS A 384 14.69 -10.26 -18.98
N GLU A 385 15.00 -9.56 -20.06
CA GLU A 385 14.03 -8.79 -20.83
C GLU A 385 12.96 -9.69 -21.47
N ILE A 386 13.37 -10.84 -22.03
CA ILE A 386 12.44 -11.83 -22.57
C ILE A 386 11.50 -12.39 -21.50
N LEU A 387 12.01 -12.69 -20.29
CA LEU A 387 11.16 -13.09 -19.17
C LEU A 387 10.15 -11.98 -18.83
N SER A 388 10.57 -10.70 -18.89
CA SER A 388 9.69 -9.57 -18.61
C SER A 388 8.55 -9.41 -19.63
N ILE A 389 8.80 -9.77 -20.89
CA ILE A 389 7.78 -9.76 -21.95
C ILE A 389 6.81 -10.92 -21.77
N HIS A 390 7.32 -12.11 -21.46
CA HIS A 390 6.54 -13.34 -21.24
C HIS A 390 6.46 -13.69 -19.75
N HIS A 391 5.93 -12.75 -18.97
CA HIS A 391 6.01 -12.80 -17.51
C HIS A 391 5.21 -13.97 -16.89
N GLU A 392 4.16 -14.45 -17.53
CA GLU A 392 3.36 -15.58 -17.05
C GLU A 392 4.10 -16.92 -17.16
N GLU A 393 5.00 -17.04 -18.12
CA GLU A 393 5.84 -18.23 -18.39
C GLU A 393 7.27 -18.07 -17.87
N ALA A 394 7.59 -16.98 -17.17
CA ALA A 394 8.97 -16.59 -16.85
C ALA A 394 9.79 -17.70 -16.16
N GLU A 395 9.21 -18.42 -15.20
CA GLU A 395 9.86 -19.54 -14.53
C GLU A 395 10.15 -20.70 -15.50
N SER A 396 9.16 -21.07 -16.32
CA SER A 396 9.26 -22.15 -17.32
C SER A 396 10.26 -21.83 -18.42
N LEU A 397 10.27 -20.59 -18.92
CA LEU A 397 11.22 -20.10 -19.92
C LEU A 397 12.65 -20.11 -19.37
N ALA A 398 12.86 -19.59 -18.17
CA ALA A 398 14.18 -19.62 -17.54
C ALA A 398 14.69 -21.05 -17.33
N TYR A 399 13.79 -21.97 -16.96
CA TYR A 399 14.10 -23.38 -16.82
C TYR A 399 14.51 -24.02 -18.16
N LEU A 400 13.82 -23.71 -19.25
CA LEU A 400 14.19 -24.17 -20.60
C LEU A 400 15.53 -23.57 -21.05
N PHE A 401 15.76 -22.26 -20.87
CA PHE A 401 17.03 -21.62 -21.22
C PHE A 401 18.20 -22.26 -20.47
N LYS A 402 18.02 -22.62 -19.20
CA LYS A 402 19.01 -23.39 -18.45
C LYS A 402 19.33 -24.73 -19.12
N GLN A 403 18.33 -25.47 -19.62
CA GLN A 403 18.59 -26.74 -20.32
C GLN A 403 19.30 -26.52 -21.66
N LEU A 404 18.89 -25.51 -22.43
CA LEU A 404 19.53 -25.16 -23.70
C LEU A 404 20.99 -24.73 -23.50
N ALA A 405 21.27 -23.98 -22.45
CA ALA A 405 22.64 -23.59 -22.08
C ALA A 405 23.51 -24.81 -21.76
N GLN A 406 22.97 -25.79 -21.04
CA GLN A 406 23.68 -27.04 -20.75
C GLN A 406 24.01 -27.86 -22.00
N LEU A 407 23.22 -27.71 -23.07
CA LEU A 407 23.48 -28.32 -24.38
C LEU A 407 24.46 -27.50 -25.24
N GLY A 408 24.81 -26.28 -24.85
CA GLY A 408 25.56 -25.35 -25.69
C GLY A 408 24.73 -24.72 -26.82
N ASN A 409 23.40 -24.82 -26.74
CA ASN A 409 22.44 -24.43 -27.77
C ASN A 409 21.64 -23.16 -27.39
N LEU A 410 22.15 -22.33 -26.47
CA LEU A 410 21.49 -21.08 -26.09
C LEU A 410 22.00 -19.92 -26.96
N ASP A 411 21.54 -19.86 -28.20
CA ASP A 411 21.84 -18.79 -29.16
C ASP A 411 20.56 -18.09 -29.67
N GLU A 412 20.72 -17.09 -30.53
CA GLU A 412 19.59 -16.30 -31.03
C GLU A 412 18.58 -17.12 -31.84
N PHE A 413 19.04 -18.11 -32.60
CA PHE A 413 18.19 -18.98 -33.40
C PHE A 413 17.30 -19.86 -32.51
N HIS A 414 17.86 -20.49 -31.48
CA HIS A 414 17.09 -21.32 -30.55
C HIS A 414 16.10 -20.47 -29.74
N MET A 415 16.47 -19.24 -29.39
CA MET A 415 15.57 -18.30 -28.72
C MET A 415 14.34 -17.98 -29.59
N GLU A 416 14.52 -17.70 -30.87
CA GLU A 416 13.39 -17.48 -31.80
C GLU A 416 12.44 -18.68 -31.85
N MET A 417 12.97 -19.91 -31.77
CA MET A 417 12.15 -21.13 -31.76
C MET A 417 11.32 -21.24 -30.49
N VAL A 418 11.92 -20.98 -29.32
CA VAL A 418 11.21 -20.99 -28.03
C VAL A 418 10.09 -19.95 -28.01
N LEU A 419 10.36 -18.75 -28.52
CA LEU A 419 9.42 -17.62 -28.47
C LEU A 419 8.21 -17.77 -29.41
N LYS A 420 8.20 -18.75 -30.31
CA LYS A 420 7.00 -19.09 -31.08
C LYS A 420 5.90 -19.71 -30.21
N HIS A 421 6.29 -20.45 -29.17
CA HIS A 421 5.38 -21.18 -28.27
C HIS A 421 5.88 -21.17 -26.82
N PRO A 422 5.96 -19.99 -26.16
CA PRO A 422 6.46 -19.85 -24.80
C PRO A 422 5.68 -20.69 -23.77
N GLU A 423 4.40 -20.94 -24.01
CA GLU A 423 3.51 -21.76 -23.18
C GLU A 423 4.01 -23.21 -23.03
N ASN A 424 4.75 -23.72 -24.02
CA ASN A 424 5.28 -25.08 -24.03
C ASN A 424 6.65 -25.20 -23.33
N ALA A 425 7.19 -24.09 -22.78
CA ALA A 425 8.55 -24.07 -22.23
C ALA A 425 8.75 -25.07 -21.08
N SER A 426 7.73 -25.30 -20.25
CA SER A 426 7.78 -26.26 -19.15
C SER A 426 7.98 -27.70 -19.65
N ILE A 427 7.17 -28.11 -20.63
CA ILE A 427 7.21 -29.44 -21.25
C ILE A 427 8.55 -29.64 -21.97
N ALA A 428 8.93 -28.68 -22.82
CA ALA A 428 10.18 -28.73 -23.56
C ALA A 428 11.40 -28.80 -22.60
N GLY A 429 11.41 -28.02 -21.53
CA GLY A 429 12.45 -28.08 -20.50
C GLY A 429 12.47 -29.41 -19.76
N GLY A 430 11.29 -30.01 -19.52
CA GLY A 430 11.14 -31.34 -18.91
C GLY A 430 11.76 -32.44 -19.76
N ILE A 431 11.45 -32.45 -21.06
CA ILE A 431 12.02 -33.36 -22.06
C ILE A 431 13.55 -33.23 -22.09
N LEU A 432 14.07 -32.01 -22.23
CA LEU A 432 15.53 -31.80 -22.30
C LEU A 432 16.25 -32.24 -21.02
N LYS A 433 15.68 -31.96 -19.85
CA LYS A 433 16.26 -32.42 -18.58
C LYS A 433 16.34 -33.94 -18.50
N GLN A 434 15.28 -34.66 -18.90
CA GLN A 434 15.27 -36.12 -18.87
C GLN A 434 16.32 -36.72 -19.81
N LEU A 435 16.46 -36.15 -21.02
CA LEU A 435 17.46 -36.57 -21.99
C LEU A 435 18.89 -36.30 -21.49
N LEU A 436 19.14 -35.10 -20.97
CA LEU A 436 20.43 -34.71 -20.38
C LEU A 436 20.81 -35.60 -19.18
N ALA A 437 19.85 -35.94 -18.32
CA ALA A 437 20.07 -36.83 -17.18
C ALA A 437 20.46 -38.26 -17.61
N ASN A 438 20.09 -38.66 -18.83
CA ASN A 438 20.48 -39.93 -19.45
C ASN A 438 21.69 -39.80 -20.38
N HIS A 439 22.43 -38.68 -20.28
CA HIS A 439 23.60 -38.38 -21.12
C HIS A 439 23.31 -38.35 -22.63
N ILE A 440 22.07 -38.05 -23.01
CA ILE A 440 21.66 -37.85 -24.40
C ILE A 440 21.76 -36.36 -24.72
N SER A 441 22.83 -35.98 -25.43
CA SER A 441 23.05 -34.60 -25.87
C SER A 441 22.86 -34.41 -27.39
N LYS A 442 22.69 -35.50 -28.14
CA LYS A 442 22.45 -35.53 -29.59
C LYS A 442 21.59 -36.74 -29.97
N ILE A 443 20.81 -36.60 -31.04
CA ILE A 443 19.98 -37.66 -31.67
C ILE A 443 20.68 -38.11 -32.97
N GLU A 444 21.22 -37.17 -33.77
CA GLU A 444 21.99 -37.46 -34.99
C GLU A 444 23.30 -36.66 -35.01
N ASP A 445 24.32 -37.11 -35.74
CA ASP A 445 25.65 -36.46 -35.77
C ASP A 445 25.66 -35.03 -36.33
N LYS A 446 24.57 -34.58 -36.97
CA LYS A 446 24.51 -33.34 -37.76
C LYS A 446 23.59 -32.23 -37.19
N CYS A 447 22.71 -32.53 -36.24
CA CYS A 447 21.72 -31.55 -35.74
C CYS A 447 21.76 -31.42 -34.21
N SER A 448 21.41 -30.23 -33.73
CA SER A 448 21.25 -29.98 -32.30
C SER A 448 20.07 -30.79 -31.77
N LEU A 449 20.18 -31.32 -30.54
CA LEU A 449 19.13 -32.15 -29.93
C LEU A 449 17.76 -31.45 -29.96
N TYR A 450 17.74 -30.18 -29.57
CA TYR A 450 16.52 -29.40 -29.50
C TYR A 450 15.94 -29.10 -30.88
N GLU A 451 16.78 -28.77 -31.86
CA GLU A 451 16.36 -28.53 -33.24
C GLU A 451 15.66 -29.75 -33.83
N SER A 452 16.24 -30.95 -33.67
CA SER A 452 15.66 -32.19 -34.17
C SER A 452 14.30 -32.48 -33.53
N LEU A 453 14.16 -32.28 -32.22
CA LEU A 453 12.89 -32.50 -31.51
C LEU A 453 11.82 -31.48 -31.91
N TYR A 454 12.21 -30.21 -32.05
CA TYR A 454 11.30 -29.14 -32.48
C TYR A 454 10.83 -29.35 -33.92
N ALA A 455 11.75 -29.62 -34.86
CA ALA A 455 11.41 -29.82 -36.28
C ALA A 455 10.47 -31.02 -36.49
N ARG A 456 10.55 -32.01 -35.59
CA ARG A 456 9.68 -33.20 -35.58
C ARG A 456 8.38 -32.99 -34.81
N ASN A 457 8.16 -31.82 -34.21
CA ASN A 457 6.97 -31.46 -33.43
C ASN A 457 6.66 -32.42 -32.27
N VAL A 458 7.72 -32.88 -31.56
CA VAL A 458 7.60 -33.85 -30.44
C VAL A 458 7.82 -33.21 -29.07
N LEU A 459 7.90 -31.88 -28.97
CA LEU A 459 8.03 -31.19 -27.68
C LEU A 459 6.67 -31.04 -26.99
N ASN A 460 6.01 -32.16 -26.73
CA ASN A 460 4.66 -32.26 -26.16
C ASN A 460 4.61 -33.23 -24.96
N LEU A 461 3.48 -33.23 -24.25
CA LEU A 461 3.31 -34.02 -23.03
C LEU A 461 3.44 -35.52 -23.30
N GLU A 462 2.88 -35.99 -24.40
CA GLU A 462 2.93 -37.40 -24.82
C GLU A 462 4.36 -37.91 -24.98
N PHE A 463 5.23 -37.10 -25.59
CA PHE A 463 6.62 -37.47 -25.75
C PHE A 463 7.35 -37.46 -24.41
N GLN A 464 7.04 -36.49 -23.54
CA GLN A 464 7.60 -36.47 -22.18
C GLN A 464 7.21 -37.73 -21.37
N ASP A 465 5.97 -38.19 -21.50
CA ASP A 465 5.48 -39.41 -20.85
C ASP A 465 6.15 -40.66 -21.44
N LEU A 466 6.29 -40.74 -22.77
CA LEU A 466 7.05 -41.81 -23.42
C LEU A 466 8.49 -41.88 -22.91
N LEU A 467 9.19 -40.74 -22.82
CA LEU A 467 10.55 -40.69 -22.28
C LEU A 467 10.59 -41.17 -20.82
N ALA A 468 9.60 -40.81 -20.00
CA ALA A 468 9.49 -41.27 -18.63
C ALA A 468 9.32 -42.80 -18.54
N ASP A 469 8.45 -43.39 -19.36
CA ASP A 469 8.22 -44.84 -19.43
C ASP A 469 9.47 -45.59 -19.90
N LEU A 470 10.14 -45.10 -20.94
CA LEU A 470 11.40 -45.67 -21.43
C LEU A 470 12.51 -45.56 -20.38
N ASN A 471 12.61 -44.42 -19.69
CA ASN A 471 13.60 -44.22 -18.65
C ASN A 471 13.37 -45.17 -17.46
N LYS A 472 12.12 -45.34 -17.02
CA LYS A 472 11.74 -46.30 -15.97
C LYS A 472 12.10 -47.74 -16.35
N ALA A 473 11.91 -48.09 -17.63
CA ALA A 473 12.31 -49.38 -18.19
C ALA A 473 13.81 -49.51 -18.51
N LYS A 474 14.62 -48.45 -18.30
CA LYS A 474 16.04 -48.37 -18.68
C LYS A 474 16.29 -48.58 -20.18
N LEU A 475 15.35 -48.16 -21.02
CA LEU A 475 15.40 -48.24 -22.48
C LEU A 475 15.68 -46.89 -23.15
N LEU A 476 15.70 -45.80 -22.38
CA LEU A 476 15.97 -44.46 -22.89
C LEU A 476 17.46 -44.31 -23.28
N THR A 477 17.76 -44.64 -24.53
CA THR A 477 19.10 -44.59 -25.13
C THR A 477 19.05 -43.88 -26.47
N VAL A 478 20.19 -43.34 -26.95
CA VAL A 478 20.27 -42.68 -28.27
C VAL A 478 19.75 -43.58 -29.40
N PRO A 479 20.13 -44.87 -29.51
CA PRO A 479 19.64 -45.73 -30.60
C PRO A 479 18.12 -45.92 -30.59
N ASN A 480 17.53 -46.17 -29.41
CA ASN A 480 16.08 -46.36 -29.30
C ASN A 480 15.32 -45.07 -29.59
N LEU A 481 15.83 -43.93 -29.11
CA LEU A 481 15.27 -42.62 -29.40
C LEU A 481 15.28 -42.31 -30.90
N ASN A 482 16.37 -42.63 -31.60
CA ASN A 482 16.46 -42.44 -33.05
C ASN A 482 15.41 -43.26 -33.80
N LYS A 483 15.27 -44.55 -33.47
CA LYS A 483 14.25 -45.43 -34.06
C LYS A 483 12.83 -44.89 -33.83
N ILE A 484 12.53 -44.40 -32.63
CA ILE A 484 11.22 -43.79 -32.33
C ILE A 484 10.98 -42.57 -33.22
N LEU A 485 12.00 -41.72 -33.37
CA LEU A 485 11.88 -40.47 -34.15
C LEU A 485 11.87 -40.68 -35.66
N GLU A 486 12.42 -41.79 -36.17
CA GLU A 486 12.20 -42.24 -37.57
C GLU A 486 10.70 -42.51 -37.84
N HIS A 487 9.96 -42.89 -36.81
CA HIS A 487 8.52 -43.15 -36.86
C HIS A 487 7.68 -42.06 -36.20
N VAL A 488 8.16 -40.80 -36.21
CA VAL A 488 7.46 -39.69 -35.56
C VAL A 488 6.02 -39.50 -36.05
N GLY A 489 5.72 -39.83 -37.30
CA GLY A 489 4.35 -39.78 -37.83
C GLY A 489 3.37 -40.75 -37.16
N LEU A 490 3.84 -41.66 -36.31
CA LEU A 490 3.05 -42.64 -35.56
C LEU A 490 3.36 -42.62 -34.06
N PHE A 491 3.97 -41.53 -33.58
CA PHE A 491 4.52 -41.48 -32.23
C PHE A 491 3.45 -41.61 -31.14
N ARG A 492 2.21 -41.16 -31.35
CA ARG A 492 1.14 -41.32 -30.34
C ARG A 492 0.77 -42.77 -30.17
N THR A 493 0.66 -43.49 -31.29
CA THR A 493 0.46 -44.95 -31.27
C THR A 493 1.60 -45.67 -30.55
N ILE A 494 2.85 -45.28 -30.82
CA ILE A 494 4.02 -45.86 -30.14
C ILE A 494 4.03 -45.50 -28.64
N ALA A 495 3.74 -44.25 -28.29
CA ALA A 495 3.70 -43.77 -26.92
C ALA A 495 2.66 -44.53 -26.09
N SER A 496 1.44 -44.63 -26.57
CA SER A 496 0.36 -45.38 -25.91
C SER A 496 0.66 -46.88 -25.81
N ALA A 497 1.30 -47.48 -26.82
CA ALA A 497 1.75 -48.87 -26.76
C ALA A 497 2.83 -49.08 -25.69
N CYS A 498 3.82 -48.20 -25.62
CA CYS A 498 4.86 -48.22 -24.58
C CYS A 498 4.26 -48.05 -23.19
N CYS A 499 3.33 -47.10 -23.01
CA CYS A 499 2.61 -46.88 -21.76
C CYS A 499 1.86 -48.13 -21.32
N CYS A 500 1.13 -48.78 -22.23
CA CYS A 500 0.41 -50.02 -21.93
C CYS A 500 1.33 -51.17 -21.49
N LEU A 501 2.48 -51.31 -22.14
CA LEU A 501 3.51 -52.29 -21.77
C LEU A 501 4.19 -51.94 -20.45
N ALA A 502 4.50 -50.67 -20.23
CA ALA A 502 5.15 -50.18 -19.01
C ALA A 502 4.27 -50.42 -17.78
N GLN A 503 2.96 -50.18 -17.91
CA GLN A 503 1.99 -50.44 -16.85
C GLN A 503 1.91 -51.91 -16.45
N SER A 504 2.13 -52.82 -17.40
CA SER A 504 2.11 -54.27 -17.15
C SER A 504 3.51 -54.85 -16.89
N GLU A 505 4.51 -53.98 -16.68
CA GLU A 505 5.92 -54.34 -16.50
C GLU A 505 6.50 -55.20 -17.65
N GLN A 506 5.92 -55.07 -18.84
CA GLN A 506 6.33 -55.76 -20.06
C GLN A 506 7.17 -54.88 -21.00
N LEU A 507 7.39 -53.61 -20.67
CA LEU A 507 8.25 -52.74 -21.49
C LEU A 507 9.73 -53.12 -21.28
N ASN A 508 10.28 -53.88 -22.24
CA ASN A 508 11.68 -54.29 -22.30
C ASN A 508 12.20 -54.13 -23.75
N GLN A 509 13.51 -54.32 -23.97
CA GLN A 509 14.12 -54.09 -25.29
C GLN A 509 13.50 -54.93 -26.41
N SER A 510 13.23 -56.21 -26.16
CA SER A 510 12.64 -57.10 -27.17
C SER A 510 11.23 -56.65 -27.56
N ASN A 511 10.42 -56.26 -26.58
CA ASN A 511 9.05 -55.80 -26.83
C ASN A 511 9.02 -54.42 -27.49
N LEU A 512 9.96 -53.53 -27.14
CA LEU A 512 10.16 -52.25 -27.80
C LEU A 512 10.56 -52.43 -29.28
N GLU A 513 11.43 -53.40 -29.59
CA GLU A 513 11.80 -53.69 -30.98
C GLU A 513 10.61 -54.18 -31.80
N LEU A 514 9.79 -55.08 -31.26
CA LEU A 514 8.59 -55.58 -31.94
C LEU A 514 7.59 -54.47 -32.29
N ILE A 515 7.35 -53.52 -31.37
CA ILE A 515 6.44 -52.41 -31.67
C ILE A 515 7.04 -51.42 -32.69
N LEU A 516 8.36 -51.30 -32.76
CA LEU A 516 9.05 -50.42 -33.73
C LEU A 516 9.20 -51.07 -35.11
N GLU A 517 9.15 -52.40 -35.23
CA GLU A 517 9.13 -53.10 -36.53
C GLU A 517 7.84 -52.87 -37.32
N ASP A 518 6.68 -52.72 -36.65
CA ASP A 518 5.40 -52.39 -37.27
C ASP A 518 4.63 -51.32 -36.45
N PRO A 519 5.05 -50.05 -36.51
CA PRO A 519 4.59 -48.99 -35.60
C PRO A 519 3.08 -48.70 -35.71
N LYS A 520 2.48 -48.88 -36.89
CA LYS A 520 1.02 -48.73 -37.08
C LYS A 520 0.21 -49.81 -36.34
N ARG A 521 0.85 -50.93 -35.97
CA ARG A 521 0.25 -52.01 -35.19
C ARG A 521 0.74 -52.03 -33.74
N ALA A 522 1.48 -51.03 -33.28
CA ALA A 522 2.13 -51.07 -31.97
C ALA A 522 1.15 -51.34 -30.82
N LEU A 523 -0.06 -50.77 -30.84
CA LEU A 523 -1.07 -51.04 -29.80
C LEU A 523 -1.64 -52.46 -29.85
N ILE A 524 -1.81 -53.04 -31.05
CA ILE A 524 -2.21 -54.44 -31.22
C ILE A 524 -1.12 -55.36 -30.66
N ILE A 525 0.13 -55.08 -31.01
CA ILE A 525 1.31 -55.82 -30.53
C ILE A 525 1.41 -55.69 -29.01
N ALA A 526 1.23 -54.50 -28.45
CA ALA A 526 1.23 -54.28 -27.01
C ALA A 526 0.12 -55.07 -26.30
N GLU A 527 -1.11 -55.10 -26.83
CA GLU A 527 -2.20 -55.93 -26.27
C GLU A 527 -1.84 -57.42 -26.31
N LEU A 528 -1.29 -57.93 -27.42
CA LEU A 528 -0.87 -59.33 -27.56
C LEU A 528 0.26 -59.71 -26.59
N LEU A 529 1.15 -58.77 -26.29
CA LEU A 529 2.22 -58.93 -25.31
C LEU A 529 1.74 -58.75 -23.86
N GLY A 530 0.44 -58.58 -23.64
CA GLY A 530 -0.17 -58.48 -22.31
C GLY A 530 -0.19 -57.07 -21.71
N GLY A 531 0.06 -56.05 -22.51
CA GLY A 531 -0.03 -54.64 -22.11
C GLY A 531 -1.47 -54.24 -21.74
N LYS A 532 -1.58 -53.28 -20.82
CA LYS A 532 -2.86 -52.79 -20.28
C LYS A 532 -2.81 -51.27 -20.12
N PRO A 533 -3.89 -50.55 -20.42
CA PRO A 533 -3.92 -49.10 -20.25
C PRO A 533 -3.67 -48.71 -18.79
N ARG A 534 -3.01 -47.57 -18.58
CA ARG A 534 -2.82 -46.97 -17.27
C ARG A 534 -4.18 -46.53 -16.71
N ILE A 535 -4.47 -46.93 -15.46
CA ILE A 535 -5.67 -46.55 -14.69
C ILE A 535 -5.16 -45.91 -13.41
N ASP A 536 -4.68 -44.67 -13.48
CA ASP A 536 -4.40 -43.91 -12.27
C ASP A 536 -5.60 -43.02 -11.93
N ASN A 537 -5.90 -42.93 -10.64
CA ASN A 537 -7.15 -42.42 -10.11
C ASN A 537 -7.46 -40.97 -10.56
N LYS A 538 -8.66 -40.80 -11.14
CA LYS A 538 -9.32 -39.61 -11.73
C LYS A 538 -9.15 -39.49 -13.25
N GLU A 539 -10.16 -40.01 -13.96
CA GLU A 539 -10.61 -39.71 -15.34
C GLU A 539 -9.64 -39.63 -16.54
N ASP A 540 -8.33 -39.81 -16.39
CA ASP A 540 -7.40 -39.81 -17.53
C ASP A 540 -6.85 -41.21 -17.82
N LEU A 541 -7.65 -42.08 -18.46
CA LEU A 541 -7.05 -43.18 -19.23
C LEU A 541 -6.28 -42.59 -20.42
N ASP A 542 -5.12 -43.17 -20.74
CA ASP A 542 -4.36 -42.91 -21.96
C ASP A 542 -5.28 -42.78 -23.18
N GLU A 543 -5.31 -41.59 -23.79
CA GLU A 543 -6.25 -41.24 -24.86
C GLU A 543 -6.06 -42.11 -26.10
N GLY A 544 -4.84 -42.56 -26.36
CA GLY A 544 -4.56 -43.50 -27.44
C GLY A 544 -5.14 -44.88 -27.19
N ALA A 545 -5.00 -45.44 -25.98
CA ALA A 545 -5.64 -46.70 -25.62
C ALA A 545 -7.17 -46.61 -25.58
N LYS A 546 -7.75 -45.47 -25.19
CA LYS A 546 -9.19 -45.19 -25.32
C LYS A 546 -9.62 -45.22 -26.78
N ASP A 547 -8.93 -44.49 -27.65
CA ASP A 547 -9.20 -44.43 -29.08
C ASP A 547 -9.14 -45.83 -29.71
N TYR A 548 -8.05 -46.55 -29.43
CA TYR A 548 -7.85 -47.94 -29.83
C TYR A 548 -9.00 -48.83 -29.38
N GLY A 549 -9.39 -48.75 -28.10
CA GLY A 549 -10.50 -49.53 -27.55
C GLY A 549 -11.84 -49.24 -28.23
N GLN A 550 -12.11 -48.00 -28.62
CA GLN A 550 -13.32 -47.61 -29.36
C GLN A 550 -13.31 -48.18 -30.78
N VAL A 551 -12.22 -48.00 -31.52
CA VAL A 551 -12.03 -48.54 -32.87
C VAL A 551 -12.14 -50.07 -32.85
N LEU A 552 -11.49 -50.73 -31.89
CA LEU A 552 -11.53 -52.18 -31.72
C LEU A 552 -12.95 -52.69 -31.48
N ARG A 553 -13.72 -52.05 -30.59
CA ARG A 553 -15.13 -52.41 -30.33
C ARG A 553 -15.99 -52.22 -31.56
N ALA A 554 -15.89 -51.07 -32.23
CA ALA A 554 -16.64 -50.79 -33.44
C ALA A 554 -16.31 -51.81 -34.55
N ALA A 555 -15.03 -52.11 -34.76
CA ALA A 555 -14.58 -53.11 -35.72
C ALA A 555 -15.15 -54.49 -35.42
N ARG A 556 -15.18 -54.91 -34.14
CA ARG A 556 -15.76 -56.20 -33.73
C ARG A 556 -17.26 -56.27 -34.03
N TYR A 557 -18.02 -55.24 -33.69
CA TYR A 557 -19.46 -55.19 -33.99
C TYR A 557 -19.73 -55.21 -35.50
N LEU A 558 -18.97 -54.42 -36.27
CA LEU A 558 -19.14 -54.34 -37.72
C LEU A 558 -18.73 -55.64 -38.42
N ALA A 559 -17.65 -56.29 -37.98
CA ALA A 559 -17.22 -57.58 -38.50
C ALA A 559 -18.24 -58.69 -38.22
N LEU A 560 -18.78 -58.76 -36.99
CA LEU A 560 -19.83 -59.73 -36.64
C LEU A 560 -21.11 -59.51 -37.45
N GLY A 561 -21.56 -58.27 -37.59
CA GLY A 561 -22.73 -57.97 -38.41
C GLY A 561 -22.48 -58.24 -39.90
N GLN A 562 -21.27 -58.03 -40.43
CA GLN A 562 -20.94 -58.39 -41.81
C GLN A 562 -20.98 -59.90 -42.03
N ARG A 563 -20.45 -60.70 -41.11
CA ARG A 563 -20.54 -62.17 -41.14
C ARG A 563 -21.99 -62.66 -41.15
N GLY A 564 -22.87 -61.95 -40.46
CA GLY A 564 -24.31 -62.18 -40.44
C GLY A 564 -25.10 -61.50 -41.56
N TYR A 565 -24.46 -60.82 -42.51
CA TYR A 565 -25.09 -60.01 -43.57
C TYR A 565 -26.09 -58.97 -43.06
N ALA A 566 -25.87 -58.42 -41.85
CA ALA A 566 -26.76 -57.49 -41.19
C ALA A 566 -26.71 -56.07 -41.77
N PHE A 567 -25.56 -55.67 -42.34
CA PHE A 567 -25.37 -54.32 -42.92
C PHE A 567 -25.51 -54.32 -44.44
N PHE A 568 -24.92 -55.32 -45.09
CA PHE A 568 -25.03 -55.54 -46.53
C PHE A 568 -25.54 -56.96 -46.77
N GLY A 569 -26.58 -57.08 -47.61
CA GLY A 569 -27.03 -58.39 -48.07
C GLY A 569 -25.99 -59.07 -48.95
N TYR A 570 -26.06 -60.39 -49.08
CA TYR A 570 -25.18 -61.15 -49.98
C TYR A 570 -25.29 -60.58 -51.40
N PRO A 571 -24.18 -60.17 -52.04
CA PRO A 571 -24.24 -59.58 -53.36
C PRO A 571 -24.82 -60.60 -54.36
N LYS A 572 -25.87 -60.19 -55.07
CA LYS A 572 -26.51 -61.04 -56.08
C LYS A 572 -25.79 -60.86 -57.40
N LYS A 573 -25.52 -61.95 -58.11
CA LYS A 573 -24.91 -61.90 -59.46
C LYS A 573 -25.85 -61.13 -60.42
N PRO A 574 -25.44 -59.95 -60.93
CA PRO A 574 -26.25 -59.18 -61.87
C PRO A 574 -26.37 -59.91 -63.21
N LYS A 575 -27.40 -59.57 -64.00
CA LYS A 575 -27.55 -60.15 -65.35
C LYS A 575 -26.45 -59.62 -66.26
N GLU A 576 -25.81 -60.52 -67.02
CA GLU A 576 -24.65 -60.22 -67.87
C GLU A 576 -24.90 -59.08 -68.88
N ARG A 577 -26.10 -59.04 -69.48
CA ARG A 577 -26.52 -57.93 -70.38
C ARG A 577 -26.62 -56.58 -69.69
N GLN A 578 -26.92 -56.54 -68.39
CA GLN A 578 -26.97 -55.29 -67.61
C GLN A 578 -25.57 -54.82 -67.26
N VAL A 579 -24.66 -55.75 -66.94
CA VAL A 579 -23.24 -55.46 -66.69
C VAL A 579 -22.58 -54.89 -67.95
N GLN A 580 -22.74 -55.56 -69.10
CA GLN A 580 -22.19 -55.10 -70.38
C GLN A 580 -22.68 -53.68 -70.71
N ARG A 581 -23.98 -53.44 -70.65
CA ARG A 581 -24.56 -52.12 -70.93
C ARG A 581 -24.12 -51.04 -69.93
N PHE A 582 -23.93 -51.39 -68.66
CA PHE A 582 -23.39 -50.45 -67.67
C PHE A 582 -21.93 -50.12 -67.93
N CYS A 583 -21.09 -51.13 -68.22
CA CYS A 583 -19.66 -50.93 -68.51
C CYS A 583 -19.46 -50.09 -69.78
N GLU A 584 -20.28 -50.32 -70.81
CA GLU A 584 -20.32 -49.49 -72.03
C GLU A 584 -20.67 -48.02 -71.74
N LEU A 585 -21.63 -47.77 -70.85
CA LEU A 585 -22.10 -46.41 -70.52
C LEU A 585 -21.23 -45.67 -69.50
N SER A 586 -20.59 -46.38 -68.58
CA SER A 586 -19.82 -45.81 -67.46
C SER A 586 -18.31 -45.85 -67.67
N HIS A 587 -17.83 -46.55 -68.71
CA HIS A 587 -16.42 -46.85 -68.96
C HIS A 587 -15.72 -47.58 -67.80
N GLN A 588 -16.49 -48.23 -66.91
CA GLN A 588 -15.93 -49.03 -65.82
C GLN A 588 -15.73 -50.49 -66.26
N ASP A 589 -14.74 -51.15 -65.65
CA ASP A 589 -14.43 -52.55 -65.88
C ASP A 589 -15.51 -53.46 -65.27
N SER A 590 -15.85 -54.56 -65.96
CA SER A 590 -16.87 -55.51 -65.48
C SER A 590 -16.44 -56.25 -64.21
N SER A 591 -15.15 -56.27 -63.89
CA SER A 591 -14.59 -56.83 -62.65
C SER A 591 -15.17 -56.20 -61.37
N ILE A 592 -15.69 -54.97 -61.42
CA ILE A 592 -16.35 -54.35 -60.25
C ILE A 592 -17.64 -55.06 -59.82
N PHE A 593 -18.21 -55.88 -60.72
CA PHE A 593 -19.40 -56.68 -60.47
C PHE A 593 -19.07 -58.11 -60.02
N GLU A 594 -17.78 -58.46 -59.93
CA GLU A 594 -17.35 -59.72 -59.37
C GLU A 594 -17.72 -59.79 -57.89
N LEU A 595 -18.25 -60.94 -57.49
CA LEU A 595 -18.72 -61.17 -56.12
C LEU A 595 -17.60 -60.90 -55.10
N GLN A 596 -16.38 -61.32 -55.39
CA GLN A 596 -15.24 -61.11 -54.51
C GLN A 596 -14.89 -59.63 -54.37
N PHE A 597 -14.86 -58.89 -55.48
CA PHE A 597 -14.61 -57.45 -55.47
C PHE A 597 -15.68 -56.70 -54.65
N GLN A 598 -16.96 -57.05 -54.82
CA GLN A 598 -18.05 -56.42 -54.07
C GLN A 598 -17.98 -56.72 -52.56
N LEU A 599 -17.63 -57.95 -52.18
CA LEU A 599 -17.43 -58.31 -50.77
C LEU A 599 -16.21 -57.59 -50.18
N GLU A 600 -15.13 -57.42 -50.94
CA GLU A 600 -13.95 -56.65 -50.53
C GLU A 600 -14.25 -55.16 -50.37
N GLN A 601 -15.05 -54.57 -51.26
CA GLN A 601 -15.51 -53.17 -51.15
C GLN A 601 -16.39 -52.94 -49.92
N GLN A 602 -17.35 -53.84 -49.66
CA GLN A 602 -18.17 -53.78 -48.45
C GLN A 602 -17.31 -53.88 -47.18
N LYS A 603 -16.34 -54.81 -47.17
CA LYS A 603 -15.39 -54.97 -46.07
C LYS A 603 -14.54 -53.71 -45.87
N ALA A 604 -13.99 -53.14 -46.95
CA ALA A 604 -13.17 -51.93 -46.90
C ALA A 604 -13.97 -50.73 -46.36
N LEU A 605 -15.24 -50.58 -46.75
CA LEU A 605 -16.11 -49.54 -46.23
C LEU A 605 -16.36 -49.68 -44.72
N LEU A 606 -16.64 -50.90 -44.25
CA LEU A 606 -16.86 -51.15 -42.82
C LEU A 606 -15.58 -50.94 -41.98
N ILE A 607 -14.41 -51.29 -42.52
CA ILE A 607 -13.12 -51.00 -41.88
C ILE A 607 -12.94 -49.48 -41.73
N LYS A 608 -13.25 -48.69 -42.76
CA LYS A 608 -13.19 -47.22 -42.68
C LYS A 608 -14.16 -46.67 -41.64
N ILE A 609 -15.40 -47.16 -41.61
CA ILE A 609 -16.39 -46.75 -40.60
C ILE A 609 -15.87 -47.06 -39.19
N ALA A 610 -15.34 -48.27 -38.98
CA ALA A 610 -14.76 -48.66 -37.69
C ALA A 610 -13.60 -47.74 -37.26
N ALA A 611 -12.69 -47.42 -38.19
CA ALA A 611 -11.57 -46.51 -37.93
C ALA A 611 -12.03 -45.08 -37.61
N MET A 612 -13.20 -44.66 -38.14
CA MET A 612 -13.81 -43.35 -37.84
C MET A 612 -14.58 -43.31 -36.52
N CYS A 613 -14.86 -44.46 -35.88
CA CYS A 613 -15.56 -44.50 -34.59
C CYS A 613 -14.68 -44.15 -33.38
N GLY A 614 -13.39 -43.92 -33.61
CA GLY A 614 -12.45 -43.47 -32.58
C GLY A 614 -12.67 -42.02 -32.11
N ASN A 615 -11.98 -41.61 -31.04
CA ASN A 615 -12.00 -40.22 -30.55
C ASN A 615 -11.08 -39.29 -31.37
N GLY A 616 -10.29 -39.84 -32.30
CA GLY A 616 -9.45 -39.08 -33.21
C GLY A 616 -8.02 -38.80 -32.71
N TYR A 617 -7.64 -39.35 -31.56
CA TYR A 617 -6.34 -39.13 -30.95
C TYR A 617 -5.20 -39.82 -31.72
N LEU A 618 -5.39 -41.09 -32.08
CA LEU A 618 -4.43 -41.90 -32.84
C LEU A 618 -4.40 -41.51 -34.31
N GLU A 619 -3.25 -41.77 -34.92
CA GLU A 619 -3.01 -41.57 -36.34
C GLU A 619 -3.92 -42.47 -37.20
N VAL A 620 -4.26 -42.03 -38.40
CA VAL A 620 -5.28 -42.67 -39.27
C VAL A 620 -4.86 -44.10 -39.62
N GLU A 621 -3.59 -44.26 -39.96
CA GLU A 621 -2.97 -45.52 -40.33
C GLU A 621 -3.08 -46.57 -39.22
N SER A 622 -2.95 -46.16 -37.95
CA SER A 622 -3.07 -47.04 -36.79
C SER A 622 -4.51 -47.47 -36.53
N LYS A 623 -5.47 -46.57 -36.72
CA LYS A 623 -6.91 -46.89 -36.61
C LYS A 623 -7.36 -47.84 -37.72
N GLU A 624 -6.93 -47.59 -38.95
CA GLU A 624 -7.19 -48.49 -40.09
C GLU A 624 -6.53 -49.86 -39.90
N ALA A 625 -5.29 -49.91 -39.40
CA ALA A 625 -4.61 -51.17 -39.10
C ALA A 625 -5.32 -51.97 -38.00
N THR A 626 -5.79 -51.30 -36.95
CA THR A 626 -6.60 -51.89 -35.86
C THR A 626 -7.89 -52.50 -36.40
N ALA A 627 -8.68 -51.72 -37.14
CA ALA A 627 -9.92 -52.20 -37.74
C ALA A 627 -9.68 -53.37 -38.71
N THR A 628 -8.68 -53.25 -39.59
CA THR A 628 -8.32 -54.31 -40.55
C THR A 628 -7.96 -55.62 -39.86
N ASN A 629 -7.18 -55.57 -38.78
CA ASN A 629 -6.76 -56.75 -38.03
C ASN A 629 -7.96 -57.52 -37.45
N VAL A 630 -8.92 -56.81 -36.84
CA VAL A 630 -10.16 -57.41 -36.34
C VAL A 630 -10.94 -58.09 -37.45
N PHE A 631 -11.11 -57.41 -38.59
CA PHE A 631 -11.83 -57.94 -39.75
C PHE A 631 -11.12 -59.12 -40.42
N GLN A 632 -9.80 -59.28 -40.27
CA GLN A 632 -9.07 -60.45 -40.72
C GLN A 632 -9.29 -61.63 -39.76
N ASN A 633 -9.25 -61.40 -38.44
CA ASN A 633 -9.34 -62.46 -37.44
C ASN A 633 -10.76 -63.00 -37.24
N MET A 634 -11.81 -62.18 -37.40
CA MET A 634 -13.21 -62.60 -37.17
C MET A 634 -13.89 -63.22 -38.40
N MET A 635 -13.26 -63.11 -39.58
CA MET A 635 -13.75 -63.65 -40.85
C MET A 635 -13.11 -64.99 -41.23
N ILE A 636 -12.16 -65.47 -40.42
CA ILE A 636 -11.75 -66.89 -40.35
C ILE A 636 -12.77 -67.61 -39.46
#